data_AF-A0A816EXM9-F1
#
_entry.id   AF-A0A816EXM9-F1
#
_cell.length_a   1.000
_cell.length_b   1.000
_cell.length_c   1.000
_cell.angle_alpha   90.00
_cell.angle_beta   90.00
_cell.angle_gamma   90.00
#
_symmetry.space_group_name_H-M   'P 1'
#
loop_
_entity.id
_entity.type
_entity.pdbx_description
1 polymer ?
#
loop_
_entity_poly.entity_id
_entity_poly.type
_entity_poly.pdbx_seq_one_letter_code
_entity_poly.pdbx_strand_id
1 'polypeptide(L)'
;LDKLPLNQNGKIDRKSLPTPEFSSSTDNIDDNVPRTTVEQQLQNIFSQAFHIESPHVEISFGQLGGTSLSAILALTLIRQQVCNKVDIGLLFTNPSIRQLAQAIEPLSVLEELQATPSTANEIHETDVRLTPSLVVESLGIALLVCQWLLPIIIIHQWCPLLFPLLPICHLLFYAICSRLLSPQNIKDDNIFSWNYYRWWFLDRLWNNNGFWLQHILGTPLYNYYLRLCGARISLNAHIYTITMDAPWLLDIGDETWIADKTTLNCLYYTDNDTFALHSIRVGCYCSISARSILFDGVDMQDNIIVQPMSSVTGFIASRTIIDGDEHKSVSSDILITHSNRSLSKWHKIYQFIILILLICIHCTLLAIVYKVYSVEQIPLPISIAFCWTLWSIIACFVTLFLLKFIVGSCAAGETYPIASWSYLHNVWLRQLIVSSFHYAWFLPSEHDYLYPFILRWLGAQVEDDVKLSSIDIFLSYPTNLLKLERGVTSFAYVLLVPTEMTLEGDHRVDWITLGSHTNLANICSILPGSHLASNTMVGNLTRITRETNSNNGDVFIGVPARAMPFQMPIRQTMKDQIQTTSFWKTCFSHYISKCLLIGIYWSCGLVGGLILHTMIVCSLNRWHSYADNKIIKQIIRKLEEDHEIFICPFLGNTQWLIRLFRIYGANIGNNVILPDVSSIFDYNLVTIGDHVRLNINAIIVCHTFEQRILKLVPVTVGNSCILMSGSIVMSGCKLMGNNRLYPFTLVMKNDLLQQNTQWKGLPAQSYVAKSILSQPVAICDDVVKCQQESENFDRLSLWYEQISNVYKNINELQCMNWGYADLNEHTDDNIGYYSKKLYQQVLANVTLTDQNILEVGCGRGAGAAWCVRTYAPRSYVGIDSSRDVINLCEQCYSTIPQLSFMVADPKTHLPFQNESMDVVISIETTNILDEIVAVKKFVNEITRVLTSNGYFIWCGLCNVDGLSVLIDYLTANNAFIIQEKVNITRNVLHALGIQSNLRADFIGRYIQPADQEYCRLLAGLPDTQLYDNMQQGRAEYWRVVFRKKTVTDKPVI
;
A
#
# COMPACT_ATOMS: atom_id res chain seq x y z
N LEU A 1 34.78 -23.27 50.48
CA LEU A 1 34.95 -24.69 50.87
C LEU A 1 36.14 -25.25 50.11
N ASP A 2 37.13 -25.79 50.80
CA ASP A 2 38.41 -26.19 50.19
C ASP A 2 38.44 -27.65 49.68
N LYS A 3 37.40 -28.44 49.97
CA LYS A 3 37.17 -29.75 49.34
C LYS A 3 35.68 -30.10 49.30
N LEU A 4 35.22 -30.75 48.24
CA LEU A 4 33.83 -31.17 48.09
C LEU A 4 33.59 -32.51 48.82
N PRO A 5 32.57 -32.63 49.69
CA PRO A 5 32.25 -33.88 50.34
C PRO A 5 31.74 -34.89 49.29
N LEU A 6 32.30 -36.10 49.32
CA LEU A 6 31.91 -37.21 48.45
C LEU A 6 31.25 -38.30 49.31
N ASN A 7 30.26 -39.00 48.77
CA ASN A 7 29.67 -40.18 49.38
C ASN A 7 30.62 -41.39 49.26
N GLN A 8 30.24 -42.51 49.90
CA GLN A 8 31.03 -43.75 49.92
C GLN A 8 31.35 -44.32 48.54
N ASN A 9 30.64 -43.91 47.48
CA ASN A 9 30.87 -44.30 46.08
C ASN A 9 31.70 -43.26 45.29
N GLY A 10 32.32 -42.28 45.97
CA GLY A 10 33.17 -41.26 45.35
C GLY A 10 32.44 -40.17 44.58
N LYS A 11 31.10 -40.05 44.71
CA LYS A 11 30.31 -38.98 44.06
C LYS A 11 29.94 -37.89 45.07
N ILE A 12 29.79 -36.64 44.62
CA ILE A 12 29.49 -35.50 45.49
C ILE A 12 28.23 -35.75 46.33
N ASP A 13 28.39 -35.68 47.64
CA ASP A 13 27.30 -35.78 48.59
C ASP A 13 26.63 -34.42 48.74
N ARG A 14 25.59 -34.20 47.94
CA ARG A 14 24.86 -32.93 47.87
C ARG A 14 24.14 -32.58 49.18
N LYS A 15 23.86 -33.56 50.05
CA LYS A 15 23.16 -33.31 51.32
C LYS A 15 24.08 -32.75 52.40
N SER A 16 25.39 -32.98 52.29
CA SER A 16 26.38 -32.48 53.24
C SER A 16 27.06 -31.19 52.78
N LEU A 17 26.61 -30.60 51.66
CA LEU A 17 27.02 -29.26 51.29
C LEU A 17 26.38 -28.23 52.24
N PRO A 18 27.15 -27.29 52.81
CA PRO A 18 26.60 -26.22 53.64
C PRO A 18 25.72 -25.31 52.80
N THR A 19 24.62 -24.87 53.40
CA THR A 19 23.70 -23.89 52.83
C THR A 19 24.44 -22.57 52.63
N PRO A 20 24.44 -21.96 51.43
CA PRO A 20 25.13 -20.69 51.20
C PRO A 20 24.46 -19.58 52.02
N GLU A 21 25.23 -18.95 52.91
CA GLU A 21 24.82 -17.72 53.59
C GLU A 21 25.01 -16.55 52.61
N PHE A 22 23.90 -16.02 52.09
CA PHE A 22 23.90 -14.75 51.38
C PHE A 22 23.97 -13.64 52.43
N SER A 23 25.17 -13.13 52.71
CA SER A 23 25.33 -11.92 53.50
C SER A 23 24.67 -10.76 52.74
N SER A 24 23.51 -10.31 53.21
CA SER A 24 22.91 -9.04 52.80
C SER A 24 23.84 -7.92 53.24
N SER A 25 24.59 -7.36 52.29
CA SER A 25 25.31 -6.11 52.47
C SER A 25 24.30 -4.98 52.71
N THR A 26 23.98 -4.76 53.99
CA THR A 26 23.29 -3.58 54.51
C THR A 26 24.27 -2.42 54.60
N ASP A 27 24.70 -1.88 53.46
CA ASP A 27 25.38 -0.59 53.38
C ASP A 27 24.74 0.24 52.24
N ASN A 28 24.33 1.47 52.59
CA ASN A 28 23.62 2.50 51.80
C ASN A 28 22.09 2.38 51.68
N ILE A 29 21.37 2.70 52.76
CA ILE A 29 19.89 2.85 52.75
C ILE A 29 19.43 4.05 51.89
N ASP A 30 20.29 5.05 51.64
CA ASP A 30 19.97 6.26 50.83
C ASP A 30 20.09 6.08 49.30
N ASP A 31 20.72 5.00 48.82
CA ASP A 31 20.83 4.73 47.36
C ASP A 31 19.67 3.88 46.81
N ASN A 32 18.78 3.39 47.69
CA ASN A 32 17.84 2.32 47.39
C ASN A 32 16.39 2.79 47.15
N VAL A 33 16.15 4.09 47.26
CA VAL A 33 14.83 4.73 47.08
C VAL A 33 14.73 5.33 45.66
N PRO A 34 13.57 5.21 44.96
CA PRO A 34 13.34 5.91 43.70
C PRO A 34 13.55 7.41 43.84
N ARG A 35 14.38 8.00 42.97
CA ARG A 35 14.73 9.43 42.98
C ARG A 35 13.95 10.24 41.96
N THR A 36 13.37 9.60 40.94
CA THR A 36 12.57 10.25 39.90
C THR A 36 11.17 9.64 39.82
N THR A 37 10.22 10.40 39.26
CA THR A 37 8.84 9.93 39.03
C THR A 37 8.82 8.69 38.13
N VAL A 38 9.72 8.65 37.14
CA VAL A 38 9.91 7.51 36.23
C VAL A 38 10.44 6.29 36.99
N GLU A 39 11.44 6.43 37.86
CA GLU A 39 11.92 5.33 38.71
C GLU A 39 10.80 4.74 39.59
N GLN A 40 9.94 5.60 40.15
CA GLN A 40 8.82 5.16 40.99
C GLN A 40 7.75 4.40 40.20
N GLN A 41 7.41 4.88 38.99
CA GLN A 41 6.49 4.18 38.09
C GLN A 41 7.06 2.83 37.65
N LEU A 42 8.33 2.78 37.25
CA LEU A 42 9.01 1.55 36.85
C LEU A 42 9.10 0.55 38.01
N GLN A 43 9.35 1.02 39.24
CA GLN A 43 9.34 0.16 40.43
C GLN A 43 7.97 -0.50 40.66
N ASN A 44 6.87 0.26 40.51
CA ASN A 44 5.51 -0.27 40.59
C ASN A 44 5.20 -1.27 39.47
N ILE A 45 5.66 -0.99 38.25
CA ILE A 45 5.47 -1.88 37.10
C ILE A 45 6.23 -3.20 37.29
N PHE A 46 7.48 -3.14 37.76
CA PHE A 46 8.26 -4.34 38.04
C PHE A 46 7.67 -5.12 39.23
N SER A 47 7.14 -4.43 40.24
CA SER A 47 6.38 -5.06 41.33
C SER A 47 5.19 -5.87 40.79
N GLN A 48 4.44 -5.30 39.84
CA GLN A 48 3.31 -5.97 39.20
C GLN A 48 3.74 -7.12 38.28
N ALA A 49 4.77 -6.92 37.46
CA ALA A 49 5.23 -7.90 36.47
C ALA A 49 5.88 -9.13 37.11
N PHE A 50 6.45 -8.98 38.30
CA PHE A 50 7.16 -10.04 39.03
C PHE A 50 6.43 -10.54 40.29
N HIS A 51 5.32 -9.90 40.67
CA HIS A 51 4.57 -10.17 41.91
C HIS A 51 5.44 -10.05 43.19
N ILE A 52 6.23 -8.98 43.28
CA ILE A 52 7.14 -8.71 44.42
C ILE A 52 6.79 -7.35 45.03
N GLU A 53 6.70 -7.24 46.36
CA GLU A 53 6.11 -6.07 47.03
C GLU A 53 6.91 -4.77 46.92
N SER A 54 8.20 -4.77 46.56
CA SER A 54 8.99 -3.57 46.26
C SER A 54 10.38 -3.94 45.71
N PRO A 55 10.57 -4.07 44.39
CA PRO A 55 11.88 -4.38 43.83
C PRO A 55 12.85 -3.21 44.02
N HIS A 56 14.09 -3.52 44.37
CA HIS A 56 15.16 -2.55 44.57
C HIS A 56 15.49 -1.82 43.25
N VAL A 57 15.69 -0.51 43.24
CA VAL A 57 15.88 0.23 41.97
C VAL A 57 17.14 -0.17 41.18
N GLU A 58 18.15 -0.72 41.87
CA GLU A 58 19.37 -1.29 41.26
C GLU A 58 19.29 -2.79 40.95
N ILE A 59 18.20 -3.48 41.33
CA ILE A 59 18.09 -4.91 41.02
C ILE A 59 17.93 -5.11 39.52
N SER A 60 18.75 -5.98 38.95
CA SER A 60 18.63 -6.28 37.54
C SER A 60 17.39 -7.14 37.26
N PHE A 61 16.79 -6.96 36.09
CA PHE A 61 15.69 -7.78 35.59
C PHE A 61 15.99 -9.29 35.66
N GLY A 62 17.24 -9.70 35.42
CA GLY A 62 17.68 -11.10 35.54
C GLY A 62 17.70 -11.62 36.98
N GLN A 63 18.08 -10.78 37.96
CA GLN A 63 18.09 -11.13 39.38
C GLN A 63 16.68 -11.28 39.97
N LEU A 64 15.67 -10.65 39.35
CA LEU A 64 14.25 -10.82 39.70
C LEU A 64 13.65 -12.14 39.18
N GLY A 65 14.44 -12.99 38.52
CA GLY A 65 13.92 -14.21 37.87
C GLY A 65 13.26 -13.91 36.51
N GLY A 66 13.73 -12.86 35.83
CA GLY A 66 13.28 -12.43 34.51
C GLY A 66 13.09 -13.57 33.50
N THR A 67 11.84 -13.81 33.09
CA THR A 67 11.50 -14.66 31.96
C THR A 67 11.03 -13.82 30.78
N SER A 68 10.95 -14.40 29.58
CA SER A 68 10.39 -13.71 28.42
C SER A 68 8.97 -13.20 28.67
N LEU A 69 8.18 -13.87 29.50
CA LEU A 69 6.81 -13.48 29.82
C LEU A 69 6.77 -12.25 30.75
N SER A 70 7.60 -12.21 31.80
CA SER A 70 7.70 -11.05 32.69
C SER A 70 8.33 -9.84 31.97
N ALA A 71 9.18 -10.06 30.96
CA ALA A 71 9.78 -9.00 30.15
C ALA A 71 8.73 -8.33 29.26
N ILE A 72 7.88 -9.14 28.61
CA ILE A 72 6.77 -8.66 27.78
C ILE A 72 5.73 -7.94 28.64
N LEU A 73 5.40 -8.46 29.82
CA LEU A 73 4.47 -7.82 30.76
C LEU A 73 5.02 -6.48 31.24
N ALA A 74 6.28 -6.43 31.69
CA ALA A 74 6.92 -5.19 32.10
C ALA A 74 6.97 -4.19 30.94
N LEU A 75 7.40 -4.59 29.74
CA LEU A 75 7.45 -3.72 28.57
C LEU A 75 6.07 -3.16 28.20
N THR A 76 5.03 -3.99 28.26
CA THR A 76 3.64 -3.58 27.97
C THR A 76 3.18 -2.51 28.96
N LEU A 77 3.43 -2.73 30.25
CA LEU A 77 3.07 -1.78 31.30
C LEU A 77 3.90 -0.48 31.22
N ILE A 78 5.20 -0.57 30.88
CA ILE A 78 6.07 0.60 30.65
C ILE A 78 5.54 1.45 29.50
N ARG A 79 5.17 0.82 28.38
CA ARG A 79 4.59 1.53 27.22
C ARG A 79 3.26 2.20 27.53
N GLN A 80 2.46 1.59 28.41
CA GLN A 80 1.15 2.12 28.81
C GLN A 80 1.24 3.25 29.84
N GLN A 81 2.19 3.17 30.77
CA GLN A 81 2.21 4.01 31.97
C GLN A 81 3.36 5.03 31.99
N VAL A 82 4.39 4.86 31.14
CA VAL A 82 5.63 5.64 31.21
C VAL A 82 6.03 6.25 29.86
N CYS A 83 6.29 5.44 28.82
CA CYS A 83 6.71 5.93 27.49
C CYS A 83 6.51 4.87 26.41
N ASN A 84 5.82 5.22 25.31
CA ASN A 84 5.45 4.24 24.27
C ASN A 84 6.61 3.88 23.32
N LYS A 85 7.70 4.65 23.32
CA LYS A 85 8.88 4.44 22.45
C LYS A 85 9.88 3.42 22.99
N VAL A 86 9.63 2.82 24.15
CA VAL A 86 10.51 1.82 24.75
C VAL A 86 10.41 0.50 23.99
N ASP A 87 11.52 -0.03 23.49
CA ASP A 87 11.57 -1.38 22.92
C ASP A 87 12.12 -2.41 23.92
N ILE A 88 11.98 -3.69 23.56
CA ILE A 88 12.47 -4.79 24.40
C ILE A 88 14.01 -4.79 24.51
N GLY A 89 14.71 -4.26 23.50
CA GLY A 89 16.16 -4.12 23.52
C GLY A 89 16.60 -3.17 24.63
N LEU A 90 15.91 -2.04 24.77
CA LEU A 90 16.17 -1.02 25.80
C LEU A 90 16.04 -1.60 27.22
N LEU A 91 15.08 -2.50 27.45
CA LEU A 91 14.87 -3.22 28.71
C LEU A 91 16.05 -4.15 29.05
N PHE A 92 16.68 -4.77 28.05
CA PHE A 92 17.80 -5.69 28.26
C PHE A 92 19.16 -5.00 28.30
N THR A 93 19.32 -3.88 27.57
CA THR A 93 20.56 -3.08 27.62
C THR A 93 20.68 -2.25 28.89
N ASN A 94 19.55 -1.97 29.56
CA ASN A 94 19.48 -1.21 30.81
C ASN A 94 18.85 -2.09 31.90
N PRO A 95 19.61 -3.04 32.47
CA PRO A 95 19.05 -4.14 33.24
C PRO A 95 18.45 -3.74 34.59
N SER A 96 18.82 -2.61 35.20
CA SER A 96 18.21 -2.11 36.46
C SER A 96 17.11 -1.07 36.22
N ILE A 97 16.18 -0.93 37.17
CA ILE A 97 15.11 0.09 37.12
C ILE A 97 15.69 1.50 36.96
N ARG A 98 16.80 1.80 37.64
CA ARG A 98 17.48 3.10 37.54
C ARG A 98 18.11 3.34 36.16
N GLN A 99 18.82 2.35 35.62
CA GLN A 99 19.40 2.45 34.27
C GLN A 99 18.31 2.60 33.21
N LEU A 100 17.20 1.88 33.39
CA LEU A 100 16.05 1.96 32.49
C LEU A 100 15.37 3.33 32.57
N ALA A 101 15.20 3.90 33.77
CA ALA A 101 14.66 5.25 33.95
C ALA A 101 15.51 6.30 33.23
N GLN A 102 16.84 6.24 33.37
CA GLN A 102 17.76 7.16 32.71
C GLN A 102 17.71 7.08 31.17
N ALA A 103 17.44 5.89 30.63
CA ALA A 103 17.28 5.70 29.19
C ALA A 103 15.90 6.19 28.67
N ILE A 104 14.88 6.17 29.52
CA ILE A 104 13.49 6.51 29.15
C ILE A 104 13.19 8.02 29.32
N GLU A 105 13.75 8.67 30.34
CA GLU A 105 13.50 10.09 30.65
C GLU A 105 13.71 11.04 29.44
N PRO A 106 14.74 10.88 28.58
CA PRO A 106 14.88 11.70 27.37
C PRO A 106 13.79 11.44 26.32
N LEU A 107 13.24 10.21 26.28
CA LEU A 107 12.22 9.79 25.33
C LEU A 107 10.82 10.28 25.73
N SER A 108 10.53 10.37 27.03
CA SER A 108 9.24 10.86 27.56
C SER A 108 9.07 12.37 27.38
N VAL A 109 10.15 13.17 27.51
CA VAL A 109 10.11 14.63 27.30
C VAL A 109 9.85 14.99 25.83
N LEU A 110 10.32 14.16 24.89
CA LEU A 110 10.01 14.30 23.46
C LEU A 110 8.56 13.94 23.12
N GLU A 111 7.89 13.14 23.96
CA GLU A 111 6.48 12.76 23.80
C GLU A 111 5.53 13.90 24.26
N GLU A 112 5.85 14.59 25.36
CA GLU A 112 5.09 15.77 25.83
C GLU A 112 5.18 16.97 24.88
N LEU A 113 6.31 17.15 24.19
CA LEU A 113 6.48 18.21 23.19
C LEU A 113 5.81 17.90 21.83
N GLN A 114 5.43 16.64 21.59
CA GLN A 114 4.75 16.20 20.36
C GLN A 114 3.23 16.00 20.55
N ALA A 115 2.73 16.05 21.77
CA ALA A 115 1.32 15.90 22.11
C ALA A 115 0.58 17.24 22.19
N THR A 116 0.48 17.96 21.06
CA THR A 116 -0.62 18.94 20.89
C THR A 116 -1.71 18.28 20.04
N PRO A 117 -2.97 18.24 20.51
CA PRO A 117 -4.06 17.68 19.72
C PRO A 117 -4.30 18.57 18.49
N SER A 118 -4.16 18.00 17.29
CA SER A 118 -4.82 18.55 16.12
C SER A 118 -6.33 18.50 16.40
N THR A 119 -6.96 19.66 16.42
CA THR A 119 -8.40 19.83 16.57
C THR A 119 -9.13 18.82 15.69
N ALA A 120 -9.89 17.94 16.34
CA ALA A 120 -10.89 17.12 15.70
C ALA A 120 -11.83 18.05 14.93
N ASN A 121 -11.82 17.95 13.61
CA ASN A 121 -12.95 18.44 12.84
C ASN A 121 -14.15 17.58 13.27
N GLU A 122 -15.15 18.23 13.86
CA GLU A 122 -16.46 17.64 14.04
C GLU A 122 -16.91 17.12 12.67
N ILE A 123 -17.09 15.81 12.59
CA ILE A 123 -17.78 15.17 11.47
C ILE A 123 -19.18 15.76 11.48
N HIS A 124 -19.48 16.61 10.50
CA HIS A 124 -20.87 16.85 10.16
C HIS A 124 -21.47 15.49 9.81
N GLU A 125 -22.33 14.94 10.68
CA GLU A 125 -23.29 13.89 10.34
C GLU A 125 -24.18 14.46 9.22
N THR A 126 -23.71 14.36 7.98
CA THR A 126 -24.65 14.22 6.89
C THR A 126 -25.20 12.81 7.02
N ASP A 127 -26.39 12.71 7.58
CA ASP A 127 -27.30 11.58 7.38
C ASP A 127 -27.44 11.35 5.87
N VAL A 128 -26.50 10.62 5.27
CA VAL A 128 -26.72 10.00 3.96
C VAL A 128 -27.84 9.03 4.23
N ARG A 129 -29.06 9.43 3.86
CA ARG A 129 -30.25 8.60 4.03
C ARG A 129 -29.95 7.20 3.48
N LEU A 130 -29.79 6.23 4.37
CA LEU A 130 -29.58 4.80 4.06
C LEU A 130 -30.77 4.17 3.31
N THR A 131 -31.88 4.89 3.12
CA THR A 131 -33.09 4.38 2.48
C THR A 131 -33.02 4.38 0.94
N PRO A 132 -32.52 5.43 0.25
CA PRO A 132 -32.22 5.36 -1.18
C PRO A 132 -31.19 4.29 -1.57
N SER A 133 -30.16 4.06 -0.73
CA SER A 133 -29.06 3.12 -1.05
C SER A 133 -29.56 1.68 -1.24
N LEU A 134 -30.39 1.19 -0.34
CA LEU A 134 -30.87 -0.20 -0.37
C LEU A 134 -31.77 -0.50 -1.57
N VAL A 135 -32.56 0.48 -2.03
CA VAL A 135 -33.42 0.30 -3.20
C VAL A 135 -32.57 0.16 -4.45
N VAL A 136 -31.57 1.04 -4.62
CA VAL A 136 -30.63 1.00 -5.74
C VAL A 136 -29.82 -0.30 -5.72
N GLU A 137 -29.28 -0.69 -4.55
CA GLU A 137 -28.57 -1.95 -4.38
C GLU A 137 -29.44 -3.15 -4.72
N SER A 138 -30.69 -3.19 -4.23
CA SER A 138 -31.62 -4.30 -4.49
C SER A 138 -31.96 -4.42 -5.97
N LEU A 139 -32.20 -3.29 -6.65
CA LEU A 139 -32.47 -3.26 -8.09
C LEU A 139 -31.23 -3.71 -8.88
N GLY A 140 -30.05 -3.23 -8.50
CA GLY A 140 -28.78 -3.63 -9.11
C GLY A 140 -28.51 -5.12 -8.96
N ILE A 141 -28.69 -5.68 -7.76
CA ILE A 141 -28.57 -7.12 -7.49
C ILE A 141 -29.58 -7.90 -8.35
N ALA A 142 -30.84 -7.46 -8.40
CA ALA A 142 -31.85 -8.11 -9.22
C ALA A 142 -31.45 -8.12 -10.71
N LEU A 143 -30.90 -7.02 -11.23
CA LEU A 143 -30.39 -6.94 -12.60
C LEU A 143 -29.20 -7.89 -12.84
N LEU A 144 -28.22 -7.90 -11.95
CA LEU A 144 -27.04 -8.77 -12.04
C LEU A 144 -27.43 -10.25 -12.08
N VAL A 145 -28.41 -10.63 -11.26
CA VAL A 145 -28.84 -12.02 -11.20
C VAL A 145 -29.73 -12.39 -12.39
N CYS A 146 -30.62 -11.51 -12.83
CA CYS A 146 -31.40 -11.70 -14.06
C CYS A 146 -30.49 -11.85 -15.28
N GLN A 147 -29.44 -11.03 -15.37
CA GLN A 147 -28.44 -11.09 -16.43
C GLN A 147 -27.79 -12.48 -16.53
N TRP A 148 -27.54 -13.13 -15.39
CA TRP A 148 -26.86 -14.42 -15.36
C TRP A 148 -27.82 -15.62 -15.57
N LEU A 149 -29.03 -15.59 -14.99
CA LEU A 149 -29.94 -16.74 -14.99
C LEU A 149 -30.94 -16.76 -16.16
N LEU A 150 -31.42 -15.61 -16.63
CA LEU A 150 -32.43 -15.56 -17.69
C LEU A 150 -31.94 -16.24 -18.99
N PRO A 151 -30.71 -16.00 -19.46
CA PRO A 151 -30.20 -16.68 -20.65
C PRO A 151 -30.12 -18.20 -20.47
N ILE A 152 -29.74 -18.67 -19.28
CA ILE A 152 -29.68 -20.11 -18.96
C ILE A 152 -31.08 -20.74 -19.07
N ILE A 153 -32.09 -20.10 -18.50
CA ILE A 153 -33.48 -20.58 -18.54
C ILE A 153 -34.01 -20.60 -19.98
N ILE A 154 -33.77 -19.54 -20.77
CA ILE A 154 -34.21 -19.45 -22.17
C ILE A 154 -33.55 -20.53 -23.03
N ILE A 155 -32.22 -20.66 -22.93
CA ILE A 155 -31.48 -21.65 -23.70
C ILE A 155 -31.94 -23.06 -23.33
N HIS A 156 -32.12 -23.34 -22.03
CA HIS A 156 -32.60 -24.63 -21.56
C HIS A 156 -34.00 -24.99 -22.09
N GLN A 157 -34.95 -24.04 -22.06
CA GLN A 157 -36.33 -24.32 -22.44
C GLN A 157 -36.53 -24.41 -23.96
N TRP A 158 -35.81 -23.62 -24.75
CA TRP A 158 -36.13 -23.42 -26.16
C TRP A 158 -35.10 -24.00 -27.13
N CYS A 159 -33.80 -23.93 -26.80
CA CYS A 159 -32.75 -24.44 -27.69
C CYS A 159 -31.42 -24.68 -26.94
N PRO A 160 -31.22 -25.88 -26.36
CA PRO A 160 -29.99 -26.22 -25.64
C PRO A 160 -28.72 -26.09 -26.50
N LEU A 161 -28.85 -26.19 -27.83
CA LEU A 161 -27.76 -26.00 -28.79
C LEU A 161 -27.17 -24.58 -28.78
N LEU A 162 -27.85 -23.60 -28.18
CA LEU A 162 -27.36 -22.21 -28.05
C LEU A 162 -26.52 -21.97 -26.79
N PHE A 163 -26.39 -22.96 -25.89
CA PHE A 163 -25.56 -22.85 -24.68
C PHE A 163 -24.12 -22.37 -24.94
N PRO A 164 -23.44 -22.75 -26.05
CA PRO A 164 -22.11 -22.25 -26.36
C PRO A 164 -22.02 -20.73 -26.60
N LEU A 165 -23.13 -20.05 -26.88
CA LEU A 165 -23.16 -18.60 -27.10
C LEU A 165 -23.30 -17.80 -25.80
N LEU A 166 -23.69 -18.45 -24.71
CA LEU A 166 -23.90 -17.82 -23.40
C LEU A 166 -22.69 -17.00 -22.90
N PRO A 167 -21.43 -17.50 -22.97
CA PRO A 167 -20.27 -16.73 -22.53
C PRO A 167 -20.11 -15.43 -23.33
N ILE A 168 -20.34 -15.50 -24.65
CA ILE A 168 -20.22 -14.36 -25.56
C ILE A 168 -21.26 -13.31 -25.20
N CYS A 169 -22.50 -13.72 -24.96
CA CYS A 169 -23.57 -12.81 -24.55
C CYS A 169 -23.25 -12.08 -23.23
N HIS A 170 -22.75 -12.80 -22.21
CA HIS A 170 -22.41 -12.21 -20.92
C HIS A 170 -21.23 -11.24 -20.99
N LEU A 171 -20.18 -11.61 -21.72
CA LEU A 171 -19.01 -10.76 -21.92
C LEU A 171 -19.37 -9.50 -22.74
N LEU A 172 -20.15 -9.64 -23.81
CA LEU A 172 -20.63 -8.49 -24.59
C LEU A 172 -21.53 -7.57 -23.76
N PHE A 173 -22.40 -8.12 -22.92
CA PHE A 173 -23.24 -7.33 -22.02
C PHE A 173 -22.38 -6.47 -21.08
N TYR A 174 -21.34 -7.04 -20.47
CA TYR A 174 -20.39 -6.26 -19.67
C TYR A 174 -19.73 -5.15 -20.50
N ALA A 175 -19.20 -5.46 -21.69
CA ALA A 175 -18.54 -4.47 -22.52
C ALA A 175 -19.47 -3.29 -22.85
N ILE A 176 -20.74 -3.57 -23.18
CA ILE A 176 -21.77 -2.54 -23.41
C ILE A 176 -22.01 -1.72 -22.14
N CYS A 177 -22.26 -2.38 -21.00
CA CYS A 177 -22.48 -1.70 -19.72
C CYS A 177 -21.29 -0.84 -19.33
N SER A 178 -20.06 -1.34 -19.50
CA SER A 178 -18.83 -0.61 -19.20
C SER A 178 -18.75 0.68 -20.02
N ARG A 179 -19.03 0.63 -21.34
CA ARG A 179 -19.05 1.84 -22.18
C ARG A 179 -20.14 2.85 -21.83
N LEU A 180 -21.29 2.39 -21.33
CA LEU A 180 -22.42 3.25 -21.00
C LEU A 180 -22.32 3.82 -19.58
N LEU A 181 -21.81 3.03 -18.64
CA LEU A 181 -21.90 3.30 -17.21
C LEU A 181 -20.56 3.66 -16.58
N SER A 182 -19.41 3.46 -17.24
CA SER A 182 -18.08 3.74 -16.63
C SER A 182 -17.99 5.19 -16.13
N PRO A 183 -17.79 5.42 -14.82
CA PRO A 183 -17.43 6.74 -14.32
C PRO A 183 -15.98 7.09 -14.74
N GLN A 184 -15.74 8.36 -15.02
CA GLN A 184 -14.46 8.92 -15.47
C GLN A 184 -14.07 10.08 -14.55
N ASN A 185 -12.78 10.23 -14.25
CA ASN A 185 -12.21 11.36 -13.49
C ASN A 185 -12.83 11.60 -12.10
N ILE A 186 -13.06 10.53 -11.33
CA ILE A 186 -13.55 10.65 -9.95
C ILE A 186 -12.35 10.86 -9.01
N LYS A 187 -12.23 12.05 -8.42
CA LYS A 187 -11.15 12.38 -7.47
C LYS A 187 -11.59 12.35 -6.01
N ASP A 188 -12.81 12.80 -5.73
CA ASP A 188 -13.33 12.89 -4.37
C ASP A 188 -14.87 12.96 -4.43
N ASP A 189 -15.52 11.80 -4.56
CA ASP A 189 -16.98 11.69 -4.59
C ASP A 189 -17.49 10.91 -3.37
N ASN A 190 -18.68 11.25 -2.90
CA ASN A 190 -19.23 10.63 -1.70
C ASN A 190 -19.51 9.15 -1.94
N ILE A 191 -19.26 8.33 -0.92
CA ILE A 191 -19.69 6.94 -0.95
C ILE A 191 -21.22 6.90 -1.03
N PHE A 192 -21.75 5.93 -1.79
CA PHE A 192 -23.16 5.84 -2.16
C PHE A 192 -23.67 6.96 -3.07
N SER A 193 -22.79 7.73 -3.71
CA SER A 193 -23.17 8.58 -4.85
C SER A 193 -23.65 7.73 -6.04
N TRP A 194 -24.25 8.39 -7.03
CA TRP A 194 -24.60 7.71 -8.28
C TRP A 194 -23.37 7.15 -9.01
N ASN A 195 -22.21 7.83 -8.93
CA ASN A 195 -20.97 7.30 -9.53
C ASN A 195 -20.44 6.09 -8.77
N TYR A 196 -20.59 6.07 -7.43
CA TYR A 196 -20.29 4.89 -6.63
C TYR A 196 -21.11 3.69 -7.10
N TYR A 197 -22.43 3.86 -7.28
CA TYR A 197 -23.29 2.77 -7.74
C TYR A 197 -23.01 2.32 -9.17
N ARG A 198 -22.63 3.24 -10.06
CA ARG A 198 -22.18 2.91 -11.41
C ARG A 198 -20.91 2.06 -11.40
N TRP A 199 -19.90 2.47 -10.61
CA TRP A 199 -18.68 1.70 -10.41
C TRP A 199 -18.99 0.34 -9.78
N TRP A 200 -19.72 0.32 -8.66
CA TRP A 200 -20.11 -0.89 -7.94
C TRP A 200 -20.80 -1.90 -8.87
N PHE A 201 -21.80 -1.45 -9.63
CA PHE A 201 -22.52 -2.33 -10.54
C PHE A 201 -21.57 -2.96 -11.56
N LEU A 202 -20.65 -2.19 -12.14
CA LEU A 202 -19.65 -2.69 -13.08
C LEU A 202 -18.65 -3.64 -12.42
N ASP A 203 -18.11 -3.30 -11.26
CA ASP A 203 -17.21 -4.17 -10.49
C ASP A 203 -17.88 -5.52 -10.16
N ARG A 204 -19.14 -5.51 -9.73
CA ARG A 204 -19.90 -6.74 -9.47
C ARG A 204 -20.16 -7.55 -10.74
N LEU A 205 -20.50 -6.90 -11.85
CA LEU A 205 -20.70 -7.55 -13.14
C LEU A 205 -19.39 -8.17 -13.68
N TRP A 206 -18.25 -7.51 -13.46
CA TRP A 206 -16.93 -8.04 -13.77
C TRP A 206 -16.62 -9.31 -12.98
N ASN A 207 -16.76 -9.24 -11.66
CA ASN A 207 -16.52 -10.39 -10.77
C ASN A 207 -17.47 -11.56 -11.08
N ASN A 208 -18.73 -11.29 -11.38
CA ASN A 208 -19.71 -12.29 -11.79
C ASN A 208 -19.37 -12.96 -13.15
N ASN A 209 -18.65 -12.26 -14.02
CA ASN A 209 -18.14 -12.81 -15.28
C ASN A 209 -16.77 -13.49 -15.12
N GLY A 210 -16.20 -13.55 -13.91
CA GLY A 210 -14.91 -14.19 -13.62
C GLY A 210 -14.79 -15.61 -14.16
N PHE A 211 -15.88 -16.39 -14.10
CA PHE A 211 -15.95 -17.74 -14.68
C PHE A 211 -15.58 -17.75 -16.18
N TRP A 212 -16.15 -16.83 -16.97
CA TRP A 212 -15.91 -16.75 -18.42
C TRP A 212 -14.54 -16.15 -18.74
N LEU A 213 -14.10 -15.17 -17.95
CA LEU A 213 -12.83 -14.46 -18.16
C LEU A 213 -11.63 -15.41 -18.01
N GLN A 214 -11.70 -16.39 -17.09
CA GLN A 214 -10.65 -17.39 -16.87
C GLN A 214 -10.34 -18.25 -18.12
N HIS A 215 -11.28 -18.37 -19.06
CA HIS A 215 -11.11 -19.17 -20.28
C HIS A 215 -10.35 -18.43 -21.39
N ILE A 216 -10.30 -17.10 -21.34
CA ILE A 216 -9.62 -16.29 -22.36
C ILE A 216 -8.35 -15.61 -21.80
N LEU A 217 -8.07 -15.80 -20.52
CA LEU A 217 -6.93 -15.25 -19.79
C LEU A 217 -5.59 -15.60 -20.46
N GLY A 218 -4.66 -14.63 -20.51
CA GLY A 218 -3.36 -14.84 -21.16
C GLY A 218 -3.43 -15.03 -22.68
N THR A 219 -4.54 -14.66 -23.33
CA THR A 219 -4.69 -14.73 -24.80
C THR A 219 -4.87 -13.34 -25.42
N PRO A 220 -4.53 -13.16 -26.70
CA PRO A 220 -4.81 -11.92 -27.43
C PRO A 220 -6.30 -11.53 -27.42
N LEU A 221 -7.21 -12.51 -27.35
CA LEU A 221 -8.65 -12.28 -27.27
C LEU A 221 -9.02 -11.48 -26.00
N TYR A 222 -8.33 -11.73 -24.89
CA TYR A 222 -8.54 -10.97 -23.66
C TYR A 222 -8.12 -9.50 -23.80
N ASN A 223 -7.02 -9.23 -24.51
CA ASN A 223 -6.60 -7.85 -24.80
C ASN A 223 -7.63 -7.12 -25.66
N TYR A 224 -8.19 -7.78 -26.68
CA TYR A 224 -9.30 -7.23 -27.47
C TYR A 224 -10.52 -6.96 -26.60
N TYR A 225 -10.87 -7.89 -25.71
CA TYR A 225 -12.00 -7.74 -24.81
C TYR A 225 -11.83 -6.56 -23.84
N LEU A 226 -10.66 -6.40 -23.22
CA LEU A 226 -10.38 -5.25 -22.35
C LEU A 226 -10.45 -3.92 -23.11
N ARG A 227 -9.95 -3.87 -24.36
CA ARG A 227 -10.12 -2.70 -25.24
C ARG A 227 -11.60 -2.41 -25.53
N LEU A 228 -12.41 -3.44 -25.77
CA LEU A 228 -13.86 -3.29 -25.91
C LEU A 228 -14.49 -2.72 -24.64
N CYS A 229 -13.97 -3.03 -23.46
CA CYS A 229 -14.40 -2.44 -22.19
C CYS A 229 -13.94 -0.99 -21.99
N GLY A 230 -13.01 -0.48 -22.81
CA GLY A 230 -12.55 0.93 -22.76
C GLY A 230 -11.09 1.10 -22.34
N ALA A 231 -10.41 0.01 -21.98
CA ALA A 231 -9.00 0.04 -21.61
C ALA A 231 -8.08 0.39 -22.80
N ARG A 232 -6.93 1.02 -22.52
CA ARG A 232 -5.87 1.30 -23.49
C ARG A 232 -4.74 0.29 -23.33
N ILE A 233 -4.90 -0.89 -23.91
CA ILE A 233 -3.95 -2.01 -23.68
C ILE A 233 -3.28 -2.40 -24.98
N SER A 234 -1.98 -2.67 -25.04
CA SER A 234 -1.34 -3.19 -26.25
C SER A 234 -1.86 -4.58 -26.64
N LEU A 235 -1.92 -4.89 -27.95
CA LEU A 235 -2.28 -6.23 -28.43
C LEU A 235 -1.20 -7.29 -28.13
N ASN A 236 0.05 -6.90 -27.88
CA ASN A 236 1.12 -7.83 -27.49
C ASN A 236 1.43 -7.79 -25.99
N ALA A 237 0.59 -7.13 -25.18
CA ALA A 237 0.63 -7.27 -23.73
C ALA A 237 0.19 -8.69 -23.33
N HIS A 238 0.76 -9.21 -22.24
CA HIS A 238 0.50 -10.56 -21.74
C HIS A 238 -0.11 -10.45 -20.35
N ILE A 239 -1.44 -10.52 -20.26
CA ILE A 239 -2.19 -10.27 -19.02
C ILE A 239 -2.81 -11.58 -18.51
N TYR A 240 -2.37 -12.02 -17.33
CA TYR A 240 -2.78 -13.25 -16.67
C TYR A 240 -3.62 -13.02 -15.40
N THR A 241 -4.12 -11.81 -15.19
CA THR A 241 -4.95 -11.49 -14.01
C THR A 241 -6.35 -11.01 -14.40
N ILE A 242 -7.33 -11.34 -13.55
CA ILE A 242 -8.70 -10.79 -13.59
C ILE A 242 -9.02 -9.94 -12.35
N THR A 243 -8.12 -9.87 -11.36
CA THR A 243 -8.33 -9.11 -10.12
C THR A 243 -8.08 -7.63 -10.36
N MET A 244 -9.14 -6.95 -10.81
CA MET A 244 -9.19 -5.52 -11.10
C MET A 244 -10.62 -5.00 -10.89
N ASP A 245 -10.75 -3.75 -10.50
CA ASP A 245 -12.01 -3.11 -10.10
C ASP A 245 -12.54 -2.09 -11.13
N ALA A 246 -11.65 -1.48 -11.93
CA ALA A 246 -12.02 -0.58 -13.02
C ALA A 246 -11.19 -0.85 -14.29
N PRO A 247 -11.49 -1.92 -15.06
CA PRO A 247 -10.74 -2.28 -16.27
C PRO A 247 -10.62 -1.16 -17.31
N TRP A 248 -11.62 -0.28 -17.39
CA TRP A 248 -11.66 0.83 -18.35
C TRP A 248 -10.65 1.95 -18.05
N LEU A 249 -10.06 1.99 -16.86
CA LEU A 249 -9.05 2.98 -16.44
C LEU A 249 -7.61 2.49 -16.61
N LEU A 250 -7.42 1.34 -17.25
CA LEU A 250 -6.09 0.75 -17.46
C LEU A 250 -5.45 1.24 -18.75
N ASP A 251 -4.17 1.61 -18.66
CA ASP A 251 -3.29 1.97 -19.76
C ASP A 251 -2.03 1.08 -19.69
N ILE A 252 -1.88 0.13 -20.61
CA ILE A 252 -0.82 -0.90 -20.58
C ILE A 252 -0.07 -0.91 -21.92
N GLY A 253 1.24 -0.64 -21.86
CA GLY A 253 2.16 -0.57 -22.98
C GLY A 253 2.46 -1.90 -23.66
N ASP A 254 3.30 -1.85 -24.69
CA ASP A 254 3.61 -3.00 -25.52
C ASP A 254 4.56 -3.99 -24.86
N GLU A 255 4.41 -5.29 -25.16
CA GLU A 255 5.24 -6.39 -24.65
C GLU A 255 5.37 -6.45 -23.10
N THR A 256 4.41 -5.83 -22.40
CA THR A 256 4.33 -5.84 -20.94
C THR A 256 3.66 -7.13 -20.45
N TRP A 257 4.25 -7.74 -19.43
CA TRP A 257 3.77 -8.97 -18.82
C TRP A 257 3.19 -8.69 -17.42
N ILE A 258 1.97 -9.15 -17.18
CA ILE A 258 1.28 -9.06 -15.88
C ILE A 258 0.88 -10.46 -15.46
N ALA A 259 1.47 -10.93 -14.37
CA ALA A 259 1.29 -12.27 -13.84
C ALA A 259 -0.07 -12.52 -13.20
N ASP A 260 -0.34 -13.79 -12.90
CA ASP A 260 -1.53 -14.24 -12.19
C ASP A 260 -1.64 -13.65 -10.77
N LYS A 261 -2.88 -13.46 -10.33
CA LYS A 261 -3.28 -12.88 -9.04
C LYS A 261 -2.69 -11.50 -8.75
N THR A 262 -2.18 -10.79 -9.76
CA THR A 262 -1.79 -9.38 -9.62
C THR A 262 -3.05 -8.55 -9.43
N THR A 263 -3.10 -7.71 -8.40
CA THR A 263 -4.22 -6.83 -8.14
C THR A 263 -3.96 -5.47 -8.81
N LEU A 264 -4.86 -5.08 -9.72
CA LEU A 264 -4.89 -3.73 -10.29
C LEU A 264 -6.03 -2.97 -9.62
N ASN A 265 -5.72 -2.21 -8.56
CA ASN A 265 -6.71 -1.54 -7.74
C ASN A 265 -6.75 -0.03 -8.04
N CYS A 266 -7.81 0.38 -8.73
CA CYS A 266 -8.08 1.77 -9.08
C CYS A 266 -8.85 2.53 -7.99
N LEU A 267 -9.57 1.83 -7.10
CA LEU A 267 -10.40 2.41 -6.05
C LEU A 267 -9.56 2.83 -4.82
N TYR A 268 -9.73 4.08 -4.44
CA TYR A 268 -9.11 4.66 -3.26
C TYR A 268 -10.17 5.24 -2.32
N TYR A 269 -10.09 4.94 -1.02
CA TYR A 269 -10.95 5.53 0.01
C TYR A 269 -10.19 6.61 0.79
N THR A 270 -10.84 7.75 1.04
CA THR A 270 -10.26 8.84 1.85
C THR A 270 -10.79 8.82 3.29
N ASP A 271 -10.21 9.65 4.15
CA ASP A 271 -10.64 9.78 5.55
C ASP A 271 -12.02 10.45 5.71
N ASN A 272 -12.53 11.11 4.66
CA ASN A 272 -13.78 11.90 4.70
C ASN A 272 -15.01 11.11 4.21
N ASP A 273 -14.96 9.78 4.25
CA ASP A 273 -16.01 8.90 3.73
C ASP A 273 -16.34 9.09 2.24
N THR A 274 -15.31 9.42 1.47
CA THR A 274 -15.36 9.57 0.01
C THR A 274 -14.50 8.52 -0.67
N PHE A 275 -14.70 8.37 -1.98
CA PHE A 275 -13.90 7.51 -2.83
C PHE A 275 -13.39 8.24 -4.07
N ALA A 276 -12.26 7.76 -4.58
CA ALA A 276 -11.63 8.18 -5.81
C ALA A 276 -11.40 6.96 -6.72
N LEU A 277 -11.34 7.20 -8.03
CA LEU A 277 -10.94 6.20 -9.03
C LEU A 277 -9.73 6.74 -9.79
N HIS A 278 -8.57 6.13 -9.53
CA HIS A 278 -7.31 6.48 -10.16
C HIS A 278 -6.99 5.56 -11.33
N SER A 279 -6.46 6.11 -12.42
CA SER A 279 -5.99 5.31 -13.55
C SER A 279 -4.67 4.61 -13.23
N ILE A 280 -4.48 3.41 -13.77
CA ILE A 280 -3.20 2.69 -13.68
C ILE A 280 -2.55 2.72 -15.07
N ARG A 281 -1.39 3.36 -15.16
CA ARG A 281 -0.55 3.39 -16.36
C ARG A 281 0.70 2.54 -16.15
N VAL A 282 0.93 1.62 -17.09
CA VAL A 282 2.13 0.79 -17.16
C VAL A 282 2.73 0.94 -18.55
N GLY A 283 3.99 1.36 -18.61
CA GLY A 283 4.75 1.53 -19.84
C GLY A 283 5.04 0.21 -20.56
N CYS A 284 5.91 0.27 -21.56
CA CYS A 284 6.31 -0.85 -22.40
C CYS A 284 7.39 -1.69 -21.73
N TYR A 285 7.45 -2.98 -22.09
CA TYR A 285 8.47 -3.93 -21.62
C TYR A 285 8.52 -4.08 -20.10
N CYS A 286 7.42 -3.78 -19.42
CA CYS A 286 7.32 -3.96 -17.98
C CYS A 286 6.99 -5.41 -17.63
N SER A 287 7.37 -5.81 -16.43
CA SER A 287 7.20 -7.17 -15.94
C SER A 287 6.69 -7.14 -14.52
N ILE A 288 5.41 -7.42 -14.34
CA ILE A 288 4.74 -7.39 -13.05
C ILE A 288 4.49 -8.81 -12.60
N SER A 289 5.18 -9.22 -11.55
CA SER A 289 5.14 -10.60 -11.04
C SER A 289 3.91 -10.90 -10.19
N ALA A 290 3.68 -12.20 -9.95
CA ALA A 290 2.45 -12.71 -9.36
C ALA A 290 2.19 -12.13 -7.97
N ARG A 291 0.91 -11.92 -7.66
CA ARG A 291 0.45 -11.30 -6.40
C ARG A 291 1.07 -9.94 -6.10
N SER A 292 1.53 -9.19 -7.09
CA SER A 292 1.87 -7.78 -6.85
C SER A 292 0.59 -6.94 -6.79
N ILE A 293 0.64 -5.81 -6.11
CA ILE A 293 -0.47 -4.85 -6.03
C ILE A 293 -0.03 -3.55 -6.67
N LEU A 294 -0.74 -3.12 -7.72
CA LEU A 294 -0.66 -1.78 -8.27
C LEU A 294 -1.84 -0.99 -7.73
N PHE A 295 -1.56 0.12 -7.07
CA PHE A 295 -2.54 0.88 -6.31
C PHE A 295 -2.25 2.39 -6.37
N ASP A 296 -3.29 3.20 -6.22
CA ASP A 296 -3.17 4.66 -6.07
C ASP A 296 -2.48 5.36 -7.26
N GLY A 297 -3.12 5.30 -8.42
CA GLY A 297 -2.72 6.15 -9.56
C GLY A 297 -1.33 5.85 -10.11
N VAL A 298 -0.91 4.59 -10.08
CA VAL A 298 0.41 4.15 -10.55
C VAL A 298 0.67 4.67 -11.97
N ASP A 299 1.81 5.35 -12.17
CA ASP A 299 2.37 5.68 -13.49
C ASP A 299 3.77 5.09 -13.60
N MET A 300 3.84 3.88 -14.13
CA MET A 300 5.08 3.16 -14.39
C MET A 300 5.56 3.48 -15.80
N GLN A 301 6.78 3.99 -15.93
CA GLN A 301 7.44 4.18 -17.22
C GLN A 301 7.95 2.84 -17.80
N ASP A 302 8.67 2.88 -18.91
CA ASP A 302 9.12 1.66 -19.62
C ASP A 302 10.21 0.88 -18.85
N ASN A 303 10.30 -0.42 -19.11
CA ASN A 303 11.34 -1.34 -18.61
C ASN A 303 11.42 -1.42 -17.08
N ILE A 304 10.29 -1.66 -16.41
CA ILE A 304 10.23 -1.84 -14.96
C ILE A 304 9.93 -3.30 -14.62
N ILE A 305 10.66 -3.84 -13.65
CA ILE A 305 10.47 -5.21 -13.15
C ILE A 305 9.97 -5.12 -11.71
N VAL A 306 8.80 -5.71 -11.46
CA VAL A 306 8.21 -5.81 -10.12
C VAL A 306 8.28 -7.25 -9.68
N GLN A 307 8.99 -7.52 -8.58
CA GLN A 307 9.13 -8.86 -8.00
C GLN A 307 7.82 -9.33 -7.35
N PRO A 308 7.59 -10.65 -7.19
CA PRO A 308 6.32 -11.15 -6.66
C PRO A 308 6.02 -10.59 -5.28
N MET A 309 4.74 -10.37 -4.96
CA MET A 309 4.30 -9.81 -3.66
C MET A 309 4.87 -8.41 -3.35
N SER A 310 5.13 -7.59 -4.36
CA SER A 310 5.52 -6.18 -4.17
C SER A 310 4.31 -5.25 -4.28
N SER A 311 4.35 -4.12 -3.58
CA SER A 311 3.36 -3.05 -3.72
C SER A 311 3.94 -1.90 -4.53
N VAL A 312 3.15 -1.35 -5.47
CA VAL A 312 3.56 -0.23 -6.33
C VAL A 312 2.52 0.87 -6.24
N THR A 313 3.00 2.08 -5.95
CA THR A 313 2.17 3.29 -5.80
C THR A 313 2.86 4.49 -6.43
N GLY A 314 2.10 5.40 -7.02
CA GLY A 314 2.62 6.62 -7.63
C GLY A 314 3.48 6.39 -8.88
N PHE A 315 4.31 7.37 -9.21
CA PHE A 315 5.16 7.33 -10.41
C PHE A 315 6.43 6.52 -10.18
N ILE A 316 6.75 5.66 -11.14
CA ILE A 316 7.99 4.89 -11.15
C ILE A 316 8.76 5.23 -12.42
N ALA A 317 9.99 5.73 -12.22
CA ALA A 317 10.91 6.00 -13.32
C ALA A 317 11.32 4.71 -14.05
N SER A 318 11.63 4.85 -15.34
CA SER A 318 12.08 3.73 -16.17
C SER A 318 13.30 3.04 -15.56
N ARG A 319 13.48 1.75 -15.88
CA ARG A 319 14.67 0.96 -15.50
C ARG A 319 14.82 0.77 -13.99
N THR A 320 13.69 0.52 -13.33
CA THR A 320 13.63 0.27 -11.89
C THR A 320 13.24 -1.19 -11.63
N ILE A 321 13.92 -1.83 -10.67
CA ILE A 321 13.46 -3.08 -10.06
C ILE A 321 12.79 -2.72 -8.74
N ILE A 322 11.55 -3.17 -8.56
CA ILE A 322 10.80 -3.04 -7.32
C ILE A 322 10.79 -4.40 -6.64
N ASP A 323 11.22 -4.43 -5.38
CA ASP A 323 11.21 -5.64 -4.57
C ASP A 323 10.65 -5.38 -3.16
N GLY A 324 9.42 -5.83 -2.91
CA GLY A 324 8.69 -5.52 -1.69
C GLY A 324 8.34 -4.03 -1.64
N ASP A 325 8.97 -3.31 -0.72
CA ASP A 325 8.91 -1.85 -0.57
C ASP A 325 10.21 -1.15 -1.05
N GLU A 326 11.23 -1.90 -1.50
CA GLU A 326 12.50 -1.35 -1.95
C GLU A 326 12.47 -1.03 -3.45
N HIS A 327 13.02 0.13 -3.82
CA HIS A 327 13.24 0.54 -5.21
C HIS A 327 14.73 0.54 -5.53
N LYS A 328 15.16 -0.24 -6.53
CA LYS A 328 16.55 -0.32 -6.99
C LYS A 328 16.64 0.13 -8.45
N SER A 329 17.36 1.22 -8.71
CA SER A 329 17.67 1.65 -10.07
C SER A 329 18.67 0.71 -10.72
N VAL A 330 18.45 0.31 -11.97
CA VAL A 330 19.33 -0.63 -12.69
C VAL A 330 20.22 0.09 -13.70
N SER A 331 21.48 -0.34 -13.81
CA SER A 331 22.44 0.14 -14.81
C SER A 331 22.02 -0.16 -16.26
N SER A 332 22.55 0.60 -17.22
CA SER A 332 22.22 0.54 -18.66
C SER A 332 22.38 -0.82 -19.34
N ASP A 333 23.21 -1.71 -18.78
CA ASP A 333 23.64 -2.93 -19.47
C ASP A 333 22.69 -4.13 -19.24
N ILE A 334 21.67 -3.97 -18.38
CA ILE A 334 20.71 -5.03 -17.98
C ILE A 334 19.31 -4.75 -18.60
N LEU A 335 19.26 -3.94 -19.67
CA LEU A 335 18.00 -3.64 -20.32
C LEU A 335 17.43 -4.88 -21.02
N ILE A 336 16.14 -5.15 -20.84
CA ILE A 336 15.36 -6.05 -21.70
C ILE A 336 15.38 -5.44 -23.11
N THR A 337 16.41 -5.76 -23.89
CA THR A 337 16.73 -5.06 -25.15
C THR A 337 16.28 -5.82 -26.40
N HIS A 338 15.43 -6.84 -26.28
CA HIS A 338 15.04 -7.66 -27.42
C HIS A 338 13.54 -8.01 -27.46
N SER A 339 13.00 -7.99 -28.68
CA SER A 339 11.63 -8.30 -29.14
C SER A 339 11.21 -9.77 -29.00
N ASN A 340 11.72 -10.49 -28.00
CA ASN A 340 11.45 -11.93 -27.80
C ASN A 340 10.14 -12.22 -27.06
N ARG A 341 9.36 -11.17 -26.72
CA ARG A 341 8.06 -11.33 -26.07
C ARG A 341 6.89 -11.28 -27.04
N SER A 342 7.09 -10.73 -28.25
CA SER A 342 6.01 -10.60 -29.22
C SER A 342 5.64 -11.96 -29.84
N LEU A 343 4.37 -12.35 -29.66
CA LEU A 343 3.85 -13.57 -30.26
C LEU A 343 3.72 -13.41 -31.78
N SER A 344 4.41 -14.28 -32.52
CA SER A 344 4.21 -14.45 -33.96
C SER A 344 2.72 -14.70 -34.30
N LYS A 345 2.36 -14.43 -35.56
CA LYS A 345 1.01 -14.74 -36.07
C LYS A 345 0.62 -16.21 -35.85
N TRP A 346 1.57 -17.13 -35.99
CA TRP A 346 1.33 -18.56 -35.80
C TRP A 346 1.10 -18.94 -34.34
N HIS A 347 1.79 -18.29 -33.41
CA HIS A 347 1.52 -18.46 -31.97
C HIS A 347 0.10 -18.02 -31.62
N LYS A 348 -0.34 -16.85 -32.12
CA LYS A 348 -1.70 -16.34 -31.89
C LYS A 348 -2.77 -17.26 -32.50
N ILE A 349 -2.51 -17.81 -33.70
CA ILE A 349 -3.38 -18.82 -34.34
C ILE A 349 -3.46 -20.10 -33.49
N TYR A 350 -2.33 -20.58 -32.99
CA TYR A 350 -2.29 -21.75 -32.10
C TYR A 350 -3.12 -21.52 -30.84
N GLN A 351 -2.94 -20.38 -30.17
CA GLN A 351 -3.73 -20.04 -28.97
C GLN A 351 -5.23 -20.01 -29.27
N PHE A 352 -5.63 -19.45 -30.42
CA PHE A 352 -7.02 -19.42 -30.85
C PHE A 352 -7.60 -20.81 -31.14
N ILE A 353 -6.82 -21.69 -31.80
CA ILE A 353 -7.23 -23.08 -32.06
C ILE A 353 -7.43 -23.84 -30.75
N ILE A 354 -6.48 -23.71 -29.80
CA ILE A 354 -6.58 -24.34 -28.48
C ILE A 354 -7.82 -23.85 -27.74
N LEU A 355 -8.10 -22.55 -27.77
CA LEU A 355 -9.31 -21.99 -27.15
C LEU A 355 -10.58 -22.60 -27.73
N ILE A 356 -10.68 -22.69 -29.07
CA ILE A 356 -11.82 -23.34 -29.74
C ILE A 356 -11.93 -24.80 -29.31
N LEU A 357 -10.83 -25.53 -29.28
CA LEU A 357 -10.83 -26.94 -28.86
C LEU A 357 -11.33 -27.10 -27.41
N LEU A 358 -10.88 -26.26 -26.48
CA LEU A 358 -11.35 -26.27 -25.10
C LEU A 358 -12.84 -25.93 -24.99
N ILE A 359 -13.32 -24.95 -25.76
CA ILE A 359 -14.75 -24.63 -25.84
C ILE A 359 -15.53 -25.83 -26.39
N CYS A 360 -15.07 -26.45 -27.48
CA CYS A 360 -15.70 -27.64 -28.06
C CYS A 360 -15.75 -28.81 -27.06
N ILE A 361 -14.70 -29.00 -26.26
CA ILE A 361 -14.68 -29.99 -25.17
C ILE A 361 -15.80 -29.67 -24.18
N HIS A 362 -15.86 -28.44 -23.65
CA HIS A 362 -16.92 -28.03 -22.72
C HIS A 362 -18.32 -28.24 -23.30
N CYS A 363 -18.53 -27.86 -24.57
CA CYS A 363 -19.80 -28.01 -25.27
C CYS A 363 -20.17 -29.49 -25.45
N THR A 364 -19.20 -30.34 -25.77
CA THR A 364 -19.41 -31.78 -25.92
C THR A 364 -19.75 -32.42 -24.58
N LEU A 365 -19.06 -32.03 -23.51
CA LEU A 365 -19.36 -32.48 -22.15
C LEU A 365 -20.78 -32.10 -21.75
N LEU A 366 -21.16 -30.85 -21.97
CA LEU A 366 -22.53 -30.37 -21.72
C LEU A 366 -23.57 -31.12 -22.56
N ALA A 367 -23.28 -31.39 -23.84
CA ALA A 367 -24.19 -32.13 -24.72
C ALA A 367 -24.36 -33.60 -24.28
N ILE A 368 -23.29 -34.27 -23.86
CA ILE A 368 -23.35 -35.64 -23.30
C ILE A 368 -24.22 -35.64 -22.05
N VAL A 369 -23.94 -34.72 -21.13
CA VAL A 369 -24.69 -34.55 -19.89
C VAL A 369 -26.17 -34.26 -20.17
N TYR A 370 -26.47 -33.36 -21.09
CA TYR A 370 -27.84 -33.03 -21.50
C TYR A 370 -28.56 -34.21 -22.15
N LYS A 371 -27.87 -35.00 -22.98
CA LYS A 371 -28.45 -36.19 -23.62
C LYS A 371 -28.84 -37.24 -22.58
N VAL A 372 -27.99 -37.46 -21.58
CA VAL A 372 -28.29 -38.33 -20.43
C VAL A 372 -29.53 -37.83 -19.67
N TYR A 373 -29.68 -36.50 -19.52
CA TYR A 373 -30.87 -35.89 -18.92
C TYR A 373 -32.15 -36.10 -19.73
N SER A 374 -32.12 -35.87 -21.05
CA SER A 374 -33.33 -35.85 -21.91
C SER A 374 -34.11 -37.16 -22.02
N VAL A 375 -33.60 -38.25 -21.42
CA VAL A 375 -34.19 -39.60 -21.47
C VAL A 375 -35.20 -39.84 -20.33
N GLU A 376 -35.16 -39.08 -19.23
CA GLU A 376 -35.99 -39.35 -18.04
C GLU A 376 -36.81 -38.12 -17.59
N GLN A 377 -38.07 -38.33 -17.17
CA GLN A 377 -38.98 -37.29 -16.66
C GLN A 377 -38.62 -36.84 -15.22
N ILE A 378 -37.37 -36.48 -14.98
CA ILE A 378 -36.87 -36.04 -13.67
C ILE A 378 -37.20 -34.55 -13.47
N PRO A 379 -37.62 -34.11 -12.26
CA PRO A 379 -37.78 -32.69 -11.95
C PRO A 379 -36.53 -31.87 -12.30
N LEU A 380 -36.74 -30.67 -12.85
CA LEU A 380 -35.66 -29.84 -13.39
C LEU A 380 -34.51 -29.56 -12.39
N PRO A 381 -34.75 -29.21 -11.12
CA PRO A 381 -33.67 -28.91 -10.18
C PRO A 381 -32.73 -30.09 -9.90
N ILE A 382 -33.32 -31.28 -9.76
CA ILE A 382 -32.60 -32.54 -9.52
C ILE A 382 -31.74 -32.86 -10.75
N SER A 383 -32.30 -32.64 -11.93
CA SER A 383 -31.63 -32.86 -13.20
C SER A 383 -30.43 -31.93 -13.41
N ILE A 384 -30.59 -30.63 -13.16
CA ILE A 384 -29.49 -29.66 -13.32
C ILE A 384 -28.37 -29.96 -12.30
N ALA A 385 -28.72 -30.31 -11.06
CA ALA A 385 -27.75 -30.71 -10.04
C ALA A 385 -26.96 -31.96 -10.45
N PHE A 386 -27.64 -32.96 -11.02
CA PHE A 386 -27.00 -34.18 -11.53
C PHE A 386 -26.05 -33.85 -12.68
N CYS A 387 -26.54 -33.04 -13.62
CA CYS A 387 -25.77 -32.59 -14.78
C CYS A 387 -24.50 -31.85 -14.36
N TRP A 388 -24.59 -30.93 -13.39
CA TRP A 388 -23.45 -30.19 -12.86
C TRP A 388 -22.43 -31.13 -12.23
N THR A 389 -22.89 -32.05 -11.37
CA THR A 389 -22.03 -32.99 -10.65
C THR A 389 -21.29 -33.89 -11.65
N LEU A 390 -22.03 -34.42 -12.64
CA LEU A 390 -21.47 -35.26 -13.70
C LEU A 390 -20.46 -34.50 -14.57
N TRP A 391 -20.79 -33.26 -14.96
CA TRP A 391 -19.86 -32.38 -15.68
C TRP A 391 -18.57 -32.17 -14.88
N SER A 392 -18.67 -31.90 -13.58
CA SER A 392 -17.50 -31.65 -12.71
C SER A 392 -16.58 -32.87 -12.62
N ILE A 393 -17.16 -34.07 -12.52
CA ILE A 393 -16.41 -35.34 -12.54
C ILE A 393 -15.65 -35.47 -13.86
N ILE A 394 -16.34 -35.35 -14.99
CA ILE A 394 -15.72 -35.57 -16.30
C ILE A 394 -14.69 -34.47 -16.60
N ALA A 395 -14.97 -33.22 -16.23
CA ALA A 395 -14.05 -32.11 -16.35
C ALA A 395 -12.74 -32.34 -15.57
N CYS A 396 -12.81 -32.88 -14.34
CA CYS A 396 -11.61 -33.28 -13.60
C CYS A 396 -10.78 -34.33 -14.37
N PHE A 397 -11.43 -35.40 -14.87
CA PHE A 397 -10.73 -36.44 -15.64
C PHE A 397 -10.11 -35.90 -16.93
N VAL A 398 -10.84 -35.06 -17.66
CA VAL A 398 -10.33 -34.41 -18.88
C VAL A 398 -9.14 -33.53 -18.54
N THR A 399 -9.22 -32.70 -17.50
CA THR A 399 -8.10 -31.84 -17.07
C THR A 399 -6.85 -32.67 -16.79
N LEU A 400 -6.99 -33.75 -16.00
CA LEU A 400 -5.88 -34.64 -15.67
C LEU A 400 -5.31 -35.33 -16.92
N PHE A 401 -6.16 -35.78 -17.82
CA PHE A 401 -5.76 -36.39 -19.08
C PHE A 401 -4.96 -35.42 -19.94
N LEU A 402 -5.46 -34.19 -20.13
CA LEU A 402 -4.78 -33.17 -20.92
C LEU A 402 -3.42 -32.79 -20.30
N LEU A 403 -3.36 -32.60 -18.97
CA LEU A 403 -2.11 -32.29 -18.28
C LEU A 403 -1.08 -33.42 -18.41
N LYS A 404 -1.49 -34.68 -18.28
CA LYS A 404 -0.57 -35.83 -18.33
C LYS A 404 -0.07 -36.13 -19.73
N PHE A 405 -0.97 -36.15 -20.71
CA PHE A 405 -0.70 -36.71 -22.03
C PHE A 405 -0.50 -35.66 -23.12
N ILE A 406 -1.02 -34.44 -22.94
CA ILE A 406 -0.88 -33.36 -23.93
C ILE A 406 0.22 -32.37 -23.53
N VAL A 407 0.19 -31.83 -22.31
CA VAL A 407 1.18 -30.82 -21.86
C VAL A 407 2.55 -31.44 -21.58
N GLY A 408 2.58 -32.63 -20.97
CA GLY A 408 3.83 -33.33 -20.68
C GLY A 408 4.63 -32.75 -19.51
N SER A 409 5.95 -32.98 -19.52
CA SER A 409 6.88 -32.68 -18.41
C SER A 409 7.90 -31.61 -18.79
N CYS A 410 8.35 -30.83 -17.81
CA CYS A 410 9.40 -29.81 -17.97
C CYS A 410 10.73 -30.30 -17.39
N ALA A 411 11.87 -29.89 -17.95
CA ALA A 411 13.15 -30.11 -17.28
C ALA A 411 13.46 -28.97 -16.29
N ALA A 412 14.15 -29.30 -15.20
CA ALA A 412 14.50 -28.31 -14.19
C ALA A 412 15.60 -27.37 -14.67
N GLY A 413 15.48 -26.09 -14.33
CA GLY A 413 16.45 -25.05 -14.68
C GLY A 413 16.30 -24.51 -16.11
N GLU A 414 15.33 -25.00 -16.89
CA GLU A 414 15.06 -24.47 -18.22
C GLU A 414 14.47 -23.05 -18.16
N THR A 415 14.94 -22.21 -19.07
CA THR A 415 14.39 -20.88 -19.33
C THR A 415 13.68 -20.87 -20.68
N TYR A 416 12.49 -20.29 -20.69
CA TYR A 416 11.66 -20.19 -21.88
C TYR A 416 11.39 -18.72 -22.22
N PRO A 417 11.75 -18.26 -23.42
CA PRO A 417 11.25 -16.99 -23.93
C PRO A 417 9.73 -17.05 -24.10
N ILE A 418 9.03 -15.95 -23.80
CA ILE A 418 7.55 -15.89 -23.89
C ILE A 418 7.07 -16.25 -25.30
N ALA A 419 7.76 -15.78 -26.33
CA ALA A 419 7.41 -16.07 -27.72
C ALA A 419 7.93 -17.44 -28.23
N SER A 420 8.25 -18.38 -27.35
CA SER A 420 8.67 -19.73 -27.72
C SER A 420 7.52 -20.74 -27.72
N TRP A 421 7.59 -21.73 -28.62
CA TRP A 421 6.67 -22.86 -28.63
C TRP A 421 6.73 -23.67 -27.32
N SER A 422 7.92 -23.78 -26.73
CA SER A 422 8.11 -24.47 -25.45
C SER A 422 7.37 -23.77 -24.32
N TYR A 423 7.44 -22.43 -24.22
CA TYR A 423 6.66 -21.67 -23.23
C TYR A 423 5.15 -21.87 -23.43
N LEU A 424 4.69 -21.71 -24.68
CA LEU A 424 3.28 -21.82 -25.01
C LEU A 424 2.73 -23.22 -24.66
N HIS A 425 3.50 -24.27 -24.95
CA HIS A 425 3.06 -25.63 -24.72
C HIS A 425 3.18 -26.05 -23.25
N ASN A 426 4.29 -25.74 -22.57
CA ASN A 426 4.58 -26.28 -21.24
C ASN A 426 3.98 -25.43 -20.09
N VAL A 427 3.89 -24.11 -20.27
CA VAL A 427 3.49 -23.15 -19.23
C VAL A 427 2.12 -22.55 -19.52
N TRP A 428 1.94 -21.88 -20.67
CA TRP A 428 0.68 -21.19 -21.00
C TRP A 428 -0.49 -22.17 -21.14
N LEU A 429 -0.33 -23.26 -21.90
CA LEU A 429 -1.38 -24.25 -22.11
C LEU A 429 -1.77 -24.93 -20.78
N ARG A 430 -0.80 -25.20 -19.91
CA ARG A 430 -1.04 -25.73 -18.55
C ARG A 430 -1.94 -24.78 -17.76
N GLN A 431 -1.56 -23.51 -17.67
CA GLN A 431 -2.32 -22.50 -16.94
C GLN A 431 -3.74 -22.37 -17.50
N LEU A 432 -3.88 -22.35 -18.83
CA LEU A 432 -5.17 -22.26 -19.50
C LEU A 432 -6.07 -23.47 -19.21
N ILE A 433 -5.52 -24.69 -19.23
CA ILE A 433 -6.26 -25.90 -18.90
C ILE A 433 -6.75 -25.85 -17.46
N VAL A 434 -5.86 -25.52 -16.51
CA VAL A 434 -6.20 -25.48 -15.09
C VAL A 434 -7.22 -24.37 -14.81
N SER A 435 -7.07 -23.19 -15.41
CA SER A 435 -8.02 -22.08 -15.25
C SER A 435 -9.38 -22.39 -15.87
N SER A 436 -9.41 -23.05 -17.04
CA SER A 436 -10.67 -23.40 -17.72
C SER A 436 -11.53 -24.36 -16.92
N PHE A 437 -10.92 -25.22 -16.10
CA PHE A 437 -11.61 -26.20 -15.28
C PHE A 437 -11.53 -25.91 -13.77
N HIS A 438 -11.21 -24.68 -13.37
CA HIS A 438 -11.04 -24.29 -11.97
C HIS A 438 -12.23 -24.75 -11.09
N TYR A 439 -13.46 -24.58 -11.58
CA TYR A 439 -14.66 -24.96 -10.84
C TYR A 439 -14.94 -26.47 -10.75
N ALA A 440 -14.29 -27.29 -11.57
CA ALA A 440 -14.40 -28.74 -11.46
C ALA A 440 -13.76 -29.25 -10.15
N TRP A 441 -12.75 -28.53 -9.66
CA TRP A 441 -11.99 -28.89 -8.46
C TRP A 441 -12.72 -28.63 -7.13
N PHE A 442 -13.93 -28.05 -7.16
CA PHE A 442 -14.83 -27.99 -6.00
C PHE A 442 -15.52 -29.33 -5.69
N LEU A 443 -15.31 -30.36 -6.53
CA LEU A 443 -15.85 -31.69 -6.33
C LEU A 443 -15.06 -32.49 -5.26
N PRO A 444 -13.73 -32.63 -5.31
CA PRO A 444 -12.97 -33.17 -4.18
C PRO A 444 -12.94 -32.20 -2.99
N SER A 445 -13.05 -32.71 -1.77
CA SER A 445 -13.03 -31.89 -0.55
C SER A 445 -11.61 -31.73 0.01
N GLU A 446 -11.38 -30.68 0.78
CA GLU A 446 -10.12 -30.48 1.52
C GLU A 446 -9.73 -31.76 2.27
N HIS A 447 -8.44 -32.12 2.18
CA HIS A 447 -7.85 -33.27 2.87
C HIS A 447 -8.26 -34.67 2.37
N ASP A 448 -8.74 -34.80 1.13
CA ASP A 448 -8.94 -36.10 0.49
C ASP A 448 -7.59 -36.77 0.13
N TYR A 449 -7.45 -38.09 0.37
CA TYR A 449 -6.32 -38.92 -0.12
C TYR A 449 -6.11 -38.83 -1.63
N LEU A 450 -7.11 -38.32 -2.36
CA LEU A 450 -7.10 -38.20 -3.80
C LEU A 450 -6.03 -37.21 -4.28
N TYR A 451 -5.73 -36.13 -3.52
CA TYR A 451 -4.77 -35.12 -3.97
C TYR A 451 -3.33 -35.65 -4.09
N PRO A 452 -2.73 -36.27 -3.05
CA PRO A 452 -1.43 -36.92 -3.19
C PRO A 452 -1.40 -37.97 -4.30
N PHE A 453 -2.47 -38.75 -4.47
CA PHE A 453 -2.57 -39.75 -5.53
C PHE A 453 -2.53 -39.12 -6.93
N ILE A 454 -3.34 -38.07 -7.17
CA ILE A 454 -3.37 -37.34 -8.44
C ILE A 454 -2.00 -36.74 -8.74
N LEU A 455 -1.37 -36.08 -7.77
CA LEU A 455 -0.06 -35.45 -7.95
C LEU A 455 1.03 -36.49 -8.29
N ARG A 456 1.05 -37.64 -7.62
CA ARG A 456 1.95 -38.76 -7.96
C ARG A 456 1.71 -39.26 -9.38
N TRP A 457 0.45 -39.42 -9.78
CA TRP A 457 0.10 -39.86 -11.13
C TRP A 457 0.57 -38.85 -12.20
N LEU A 458 0.53 -37.55 -11.90
CA LEU A 458 1.07 -36.48 -12.73
C LEU A 458 2.60 -36.32 -12.67
N GLY A 459 3.30 -37.15 -11.89
CA GLY A 459 4.77 -37.22 -11.84
C GLY A 459 5.42 -36.48 -10.67
N ALA A 460 4.66 -35.94 -9.72
CA ALA A 460 5.22 -35.33 -8.51
C ALA A 460 5.78 -36.39 -7.54
N GLN A 461 6.84 -36.04 -6.83
CA GLN A 461 7.40 -36.86 -5.75
C GLN A 461 6.67 -36.52 -4.44
N VAL A 462 5.62 -37.27 -4.11
CA VAL A 462 4.79 -36.99 -2.92
C VAL A 462 4.80 -38.18 -1.98
N GLU A 463 5.29 -38.00 -0.76
CA GLU A 463 5.26 -38.99 0.31
C GLU A 463 3.86 -39.14 0.93
N ASP A 464 3.69 -40.11 1.82
CA ASP A 464 2.44 -40.30 2.55
C ASP A 464 2.24 -39.21 3.62
N ASP A 465 0.99 -38.97 4.04
CA ASP A 465 0.62 -37.97 5.08
C ASP A 465 0.81 -36.49 4.67
N VAL A 466 0.72 -36.18 3.36
CA VAL A 466 0.67 -34.79 2.85
C VAL A 466 -0.77 -34.29 2.84
N LYS A 467 -1.00 -33.09 3.41
CA LYS A 467 -2.33 -32.49 3.60
C LYS A 467 -2.43 -31.16 2.87
N LEU A 468 -3.18 -31.13 1.78
CA LEU A 468 -3.36 -29.93 0.95
C LEU A 468 -4.78 -29.41 1.06
N SER A 469 -4.92 -28.08 1.17
CA SER A 469 -6.22 -27.39 1.13
C SER A 469 -6.84 -27.42 -0.27
N SER A 470 -6.03 -27.25 -1.30
CA SER A 470 -6.46 -27.06 -2.69
C SER A 470 -5.45 -27.66 -3.65
N ILE A 471 -5.91 -28.23 -4.76
CA ILE A 471 -5.06 -28.93 -5.74
C ILE A 471 -4.75 -28.10 -6.98
N ASP A 472 -5.63 -27.19 -7.39
CA ASP A 472 -5.50 -26.33 -8.56
C ASP A 472 -4.19 -25.51 -8.54
N ILE A 473 -3.78 -25.07 -7.36
CA ILE A 473 -2.51 -24.35 -7.11
C ILE A 473 -1.31 -25.23 -7.51
N PHE A 474 -1.36 -26.53 -7.22
CA PHE A 474 -0.30 -27.48 -7.56
C PHE A 474 -0.35 -27.92 -9.02
N LEU A 475 -1.54 -27.98 -9.63
CA LEU A 475 -1.70 -28.31 -11.05
C LEU A 475 -1.21 -27.20 -11.99
N SER A 476 -1.29 -25.95 -11.51
CA SER A 476 -0.76 -24.78 -12.20
C SER A 476 0.77 -24.79 -12.29
N TYR A 477 1.43 -25.49 -11.36
CA TYR A 477 2.87 -25.74 -11.40
C TYR A 477 3.20 -26.99 -12.25
N PRO A 478 4.38 -27.05 -12.90
CA PRO A 478 4.89 -28.28 -13.50
C PRO A 478 5.07 -29.39 -12.46
N THR A 479 4.06 -30.24 -12.33
CA THR A 479 3.94 -31.26 -11.26
C THR A 479 5.14 -32.20 -11.19
N ASN A 480 5.80 -32.48 -12.30
CA ASN A 480 6.99 -33.34 -12.33
C ASN A 480 8.23 -32.72 -11.65
N LEU A 481 8.18 -31.44 -11.30
CA LEU A 481 9.22 -30.68 -10.61
C LEU A 481 8.82 -30.34 -9.16
N LEU A 482 7.87 -31.09 -8.61
CA LEU A 482 7.38 -30.91 -7.25
C LEU A 482 7.82 -32.10 -6.38
N LYS A 483 8.48 -31.80 -5.26
CA LYS A 483 8.81 -32.77 -4.20
C LYS A 483 8.16 -32.35 -2.88
N LEU A 484 7.26 -33.18 -2.37
CA LEU A 484 6.54 -33.00 -1.11
C LEU A 484 6.86 -34.17 -0.18
N GLU A 485 7.57 -33.91 0.91
CA GLU A 485 7.89 -34.93 1.91
C GLU A 485 6.76 -35.11 2.94
N ARG A 486 6.89 -36.13 3.79
CA ARG A 486 5.88 -36.51 4.78
C ARG A 486 5.46 -35.35 5.68
N GLY A 487 4.16 -35.21 5.92
CA GLY A 487 3.61 -34.26 6.89
C GLY A 487 3.57 -32.80 6.40
N VAL A 488 3.86 -32.53 5.12
CA VAL A 488 3.66 -31.20 4.54
C VAL A 488 2.18 -30.80 4.64
N THR A 489 1.92 -29.61 5.17
CA THR A 489 0.57 -29.03 5.24
C THR A 489 0.50 -27.68 4.52
N SER A 490 -0.58 -27.49 3.76
CA SER A 490 -0.88 -26.23 3.08
C SER A 490 -2.23 -25.70 3.53
N PHE A 491 -2.25 -24.44 3.97
CA PHE A 491 -3.48 -23.70 4.29
C PHE A 491 -4.05 -23.02 3.03
N ALA A 492 -5.09 -22.20 3.17
CA ALA A 492 -5.79 -21.58 2.05
C ALA A 492 -4.92 -20.49 1.38
N TYR A 493 -5.14 -20.24 0.09
CA TYR A 493 -4.46 -19.16 -0.64
C TYR A 493 -2.91 -19.26 -0.66
N VAL A 494 -2.32 -20.45 -0.71
CA VAL A 494 -0.90 -20.60 -1.08
C VAL A 494 -0.73 -20.34 -2.58
N LEU A 495 0.40 -19.81 -3.05
CA LEU A 495 0.69 -19.74 -4.49
C LEU A 495 2.04 -20.37 -4.79
N LEU A 496 2.04 -21.39 -5.65
CA LEU A 496 3.26 -21.83 -6.33
C LEU A 496 3.40 -21.00 -7.60
N VAL A 497 4.40 -20.12 -7.64
CA VAL A 497 4.61 -19.25 -8.80
C VAL A 497 5.04 -20.12 -9.98
N PRO A 498 4.28 -20.18 -11.09
CA PRO A 498 4.54 -21.17 -12.14
C PRO A 498 5.90 -21.02 -12.84
N THR A 499 6.37 -19.77 -12.94
CA THR A 499 7.65 -19.41 -13.56
C THR A 499 8.23 -18.19 -12.87
N GLU A 500 9.54 -18.15 -12.70
CA GLU A 500 10.27 -16.97 -12.25
C GLU A 500 10.81 -16.22 -13.46
N MET A 501 10.59 -14.91 -13.53
CA MET A 501 11.13 -14.14 -14.64
C MET A 501 12.60 -13.79 -14.40
N THR A 502 13.45 -14.00 -15.40
CA THR A 502 14.86 -13.60 -15.36
C THR A 502 15.00 -12.11 -15.71
N LEU A 503 16.17 -11.52 -15.38
CA LEU A 503 16.47 -10.13 -15.75
C LEU A 503 16.43 -9.89 -17.27
N GLU A 504 16.69 -10.94 -18.07
CA GLU A 504 16.62 -10.92 -19.53
C GLU A 504 15.18 -11.02 -20.07
N GLY A 505 14.20 -11.26 -19.19
CA GLY A 505 12.77 -11.34 -19.54
C GLY A 505 12.27 -12.73 -19.94
N ASP A 506 13.08 -13.78 -19.74
CA ASP A 506 12.70 -15.17 -19.95
C ASP A 506 12.06 -15.78 -18.70
N HIS A 507 11.29 -16.85 -18.88
CA HIS A 507 10.58 -17.54 -17.81
C HIS A 507 11.30 -18.83 -17.42
N ARG A 508 11.82 -18.86 -16.20
CA ARG A 508 12.49 -20.03 -15.62
C ARG A 508 11.51 -20.93 -14.87
N VAL A 509 11.65 -22.23 -15.09
CA VAL A 509 10.97 -23.30 -14.33
C VAL A 509 12.03 -24.14 -13.62
N ASP A 510 11.78 -24.56 -12.38
CA ASP A 510 12.76 -25.30 -11.59
C ASP A 510 12.08 -26.20 -10.53
N TRP A 511 12.84 -26.88 -9.68
CA TRP A 511 12.28 -27.69 -8.60
C TRP A 511 11.66 -26.84 -7.49
N ILE A 512 10.57 -27.32 -6.89
CA ILE A 512 10.11 -26.89 -5.57
C ILE A 512 10.18 -28.11 -4.65
N THR A 513 10.98 -28.00 -3.58
CA THR A 513 11.13 -29.05 -2.58
C THR A 513 10.65 -28.57 -1.21
N LEU A 514 9.63 -29.26 -0.67
CA LEU A 514 9.12 -29.02 0.67
C LEU A 514 9.51 -30.18 1.58
N GLY A 515 10.39 -29.91 2.54
CA GLY A 515 10.87 -30.87 3.52
C GLY A 515 9.79 -31.37 4.47
N SER A 516 10.06 -32.50 5.13
CA SER A 516 9.10 -33.17 6.02
C SER A 516 8.52 -32.23 7.09
N HIS A 517 7.21 -32.26 7.33
CA HIS A 517 6.50 -31.40 8.31
C HIS A 517 6.58 -29.90 8.03
N THR A 518 6.70 -29.50 6.76
CA THR A 518 6.63 -28.08 6.38
C THR A 518 5.18 -27.57 6.42
N ASN A 519 4.94 -26.42 7.05
CA ASN A 519 3.63 -25.78 7.10
C ASN A 519 3.62 -24.48 6.29
N LEU A 520 2.68 -24.35 5.36
CA LEU A 520 2.53 -23.17 4.50
C LEU A 520 1.29 -22.37 4.89
N ALA A 521 1.48 -21.23 5.54
CA ALA A 521 0.38 -20.36 5.95
C ALA A 521 -0.25 -19.58 4.78
N ASN A 522 -1.30 -18.80 5.08
CA ASN A 522 -2.12 -18.16 4.07
C ASN A 522 -1.35 -17.06 3.31
N ILE A 523 -1.60 -16.94 2.00
CA ILE A 523 -1.06 -15.87 1.15
C ILE A 523 0.49 -15.92 1.05
N CYS A 524 1.12 -17.06 1.31
CA CYS A 524 2.54 -17.24 0.98
C CYS A 524 2.73 -17.55 -0.51
N SER A 525 3.86 -17.12 -1.07
CA SER A 525 4.26 -17.42 -2.46
C SER A 525 5.60 -18.13 -2.49
N ILE A 526 5.67 -19.26 -3.19
CA ILE A 526 6.88 -20.08 -3.33
C ILE A 526 7.32 -20.06 -4.78
N LEU A 527 8.57 -19.62 -5.00
CA LEU A 527 9.13 -19.48 -6.34
C LEU A 527 9.86 -20.75 -6.81
N PRO A 528 10.04 -20.93 -8.12
CA PRO A 528 10.89 -21.99 -8.69
C PRO A 528 12.32 -21.98 -8.15
N GLY A 529 12.81 -23.16 -7.76
CA GLY A 529 14.16 -23.37 -7.21
C GLY A 529 14.20 -23.26 -5.69
N SER A 530 13.05 -23.14 -5.04
CA SER A 530 12.96 -23.09 -3.57
C SER A 530 13.13 -24.48 -2.96
N HIS A 531 14.00 -24.57 -1.96
CA HIS A 531 14.24 -25.78 -1.17
C HIS A 531 14.06 -25.46 0.32
N LEU A 532 12.96 -25.96 0.91
CA LEU A 532 12.69 -25.81 2.34
C LEU A 532 13.10 -27.08 3.08
N ALA A 533 13.83 -26.92 4.18
CA ALA A 533 14.22 -28.00 5.07
C ALA A 533 13.01 -28.55 5.85
N SER A 534 13.21 -29.67 6.54
CA SER A 534 12.17 -30.24 7.41
C SER A 534 11.76 -29.30 8.54
N ASN A 535 10.55 -29.50 9.07
CA ASN A 535 9.94 -28.75 10.18
C ASN A 535 9.90 -27.23 9.95
N THR A 536 9.91 -26.78 8.69
CA THR A 536 9.87 -25.35 8.34
C THR A 536 8.45 -24.81 8.45
N MET A 537 8.29 -23.59 8.96
CA MET A 537 7.01 -22.87 8.90
C MET A 537 7.16 -21.62 8.04
N VAL A 538 6.32 -21.50 7.03
CA VAL A 538 6.20 -20.28 6.22
C VAL A 538 5.00 -19.51 6.72
N GLY A 539 5.24 -18.30 7.24
CA GLY A 539 4.22 -17.41 7.79
C GLY A 539 3.32 -16.78 6.73
N ASN A 540 2.33 -16.01 7.19
CA ASN A 540 1.45 -15.24 6.30
C ASN A 540 2.26 -14.19 5.52
N LEU A 541 1.79 -13.82 4.33
CA LEU A 541 2.43 -12.80 3.49
C LEU A 541 3.95 -12.99 3.34
N THR A 542 4.37 -14.23 3.10
CA THR A 542 5.79 -14.59 3.02
C THR A 542 6.17 -15.07 1.63
N ARG A 543 7.29 -14.55 1.11
CA ARG A 543 7.81 -14.93 -0.22
C ARG A 543 9.09 -15.74 -0.09
N ILE A 544 9.01 -17.03 -0.42
CA ILE A 544 10.16 -17.94 -0.47
C ILE A 544 10.77 -17.90 -1.87
N THR A 545 12.08 -17.68 -1.94
CA THR A 545 12.87 -17.62 -3.16
C THR A 545 13.97 -18.68 -3.14
N ARG A 546 14.64 -18.87 -4.29
CA ARG A 546 15.83 -19.72 -4.40
C ARG A 546 16.97 -19.33 -3.46
N GLU A 547 17.09 -18.04 -3.16
CA GLU A 547 18.13 -17.49 -2.27
C GLU A 547 17.78 -17.68 -0.78
N THR A 548 16.56 -18.17 -0.48
CA THR A 548 16.13 -18.41 0.88
C THR A 548 16.81 -19.65 1.43
N ASN A 549 17.85 -19.46 2.24
CA ASN A 549 18.50 -20.55 2.96
C ASN A 549 17.61 -21.03 4.11
N SER A 550 17.19 -22.30 4.05
CA SER A 550 16.33 -22.93 5.05
C SER A 550 17.08 -24.01 5.84
N ASN A 551 17.04 -23.89 7.16
CA ASN A 551 17.48 -24.90 8.10
C ASN A 551 16.29 -25.59 8.76
N ASN A 552 16.56 -26.75 9.37
CA ASN A 552 15.54 -27.54 10.04
C ASN A 552 14.92 -26.77 11.21
N GLY A 553 13.59 -26.59 11.20
CA GLY A 553 12.85 -25.91 12.28
C GLY A 553 12.69 -24.39 12.10
N ASP A 554 13.15 -23.82 10.98
CA ASP A 554 13.07 -22.39 10.72
C ASP A 554 11.64 -21.89 10.54
N VAL A 555 11.40 -20.64 10.94
CA VAL A 555 10.13 -19.93 10.73
C VAL A 555 10.41 -18.70 9.86
N PHE A 556 9.82 -18.65 8.66
CA PHE A 556 10.00 -17.56 7.71
C PHE A 556 8.83 -16.58 7.75
N ILE A 557 9.13 -15.28 7.76
CA ILE A 557 8.15 -14.20 7.58
C ILE A 557 8.70 -13.12 6.63
N GLY A 558 7.82 -12.52 5.83
CA GLY A 558 8.08 -11.28 5.10
C GLY A 558 8.43 -11.43 3.63
N VAL A 559 8.64 -10.28 2.97
CA VAL A 559 8.99 -10.16 1.55
C VAL A 559 10.19 -9.20 1.44
N PRO A 560 11.42 -9.71 1.21
CA PRO A 560 11.80 -11.12 1.10
C PRO A 560 11.71 -11.88 2.45
N ALA A 561 11.56 -13.21 2.38
CA ALA A 561 11.47 -14.05 3.59
C ALA A 561 12.74 -13.96 4.45
N ARG A 562 12.55 -13.74 5.75
CA ARG A 562 13.62 -13.79 6.76
C ARG A 562 13.32 -14.86 7.79
N ALA A 563 14.34 -15.65 8.15
CA ALA A 563 14.25 -16.61 9.23
C ALA A 563 14.16 -15.87 10.57
N MET A 564 13.22 -16.27 11.42
CA MET A 564 13.06 -15.74 12.76
C MET A 564 14.15 -16.29 13.70
N PRO A 565 14.56 -15.53 14.74
CA PRO A 565 15.65 -15.92 15.64
C PRO A 565 15.30 -17.11 16.57
N PHE A 566 14.09 -17.65 16.48
CA PHE A 566 13.68 -18.83 17.21
C PHE A 566 13.24 -19.93 16.24
N GLN A 567 13.54 -21.17 16.62
CA GLN A 567 13.11 -22.36 15.89
C GLN A 567 11.89 -22.97 16.55
N MET A 568 11.01 -23.57 15.74
CA MET A 568 9.93 -24.36 16.32
C MET A 568 10.50 -25.58 17.07
N PRO A 569 10.01 -25.87 18.28
CA PRO A 569 10.42 -27.07 18.99
C PRO A 569 10.05 -28.31 18.17
N ILE A 570 11.05 -29.16 17.89
CA ILE A 570 10.88 -30.46 17.23
C ILE A 570 9.97 -31.31 18.13
N ARG A 571 8.69 -31.42 17.81
CA ARG A 571 7.76 -32.31 18.53
C ARG A 571 7.21 -33.39 17.62
N GLN A 572 7.34 -34.63 18.11
CA GLN A 572 6.89 -35.86 17.48
C GLN A 572 5.50 -35.75 16.85
N THR A 573 5.38 -36.39 15.68
CA THR A 573 4.15 -36.65 14.93
C THR A 573 2.99 -37.03 15.85
N MET A 574 1.93 -36.20 15.90
CA MET A 574 0.63 -36.71 16.32
C MET A 574 0.00 -37.45 15.16
N LYS A 575 -0.56 -38.63 15.43
CA LYS A 575 -1.54 -39.28 14.57
C LYS A 575 -2.84 -38.47 14.66
N ASP A 576 -2.90 -37.30 14.02
CA ASP A 576 -4.18 -36.64 13.82
C ASP A 576 -4.94 -37.48 12.79
N GLN A 577 -5.88 -38.29 13.28
CA GLN A 577 -6.88 -38.95 12.46
C GLN A 577 -7.78 -37.87 11.83
N ILE A 578 -7.30 -37.22 10.78
CA ILE A 578 -8.20 -36.55 9.85
C ILE A 578 -8.98 -37.68 9.18
N GLN A 579 -10.22 -37.86 9.63
CA GLN A 579 -11.08 -38.91 9.13
C GLN A 579 -11.55 -38.52 7.73
N THR A 580 -10.87 -39.06 6.73
CA THR A 580 -11.17 -38.84 5.31
C THR A 580 -12.55 -39.35 4.95
N THR A 581 -13.29 -38.57 4.18
CA THR A 581 -14.52 -38.99 3.52
C THR A 581 -14.21 -39.78 2.25
N SER A 582 -15.07 -40.75 1.90
CA SER A 582 -14.94 -41.46 0.63
C SER A 582 -15.33 -40.53 -0.52
N PHE A 583 -14.61 -40.59 -1.64
CA PHE A 583 -14.91 -39.85 -2.87
C PHE A 583 -16.41 -39.88 -3.26
N TRP A 584 -17.05 -41.05 -3.16
CA TRP A 584 -18.47 -41.19 -3.48
C TRP A 584 -19.39 -40.46 -2.51
N LYS A 585 -19.02 -40.35 -1.23
CA LYS A 585 -19.75 -39.54 -0.25
C LYS A 585 -19.61 -38.05 -0.55
N THR A 586 -18.42 -37.62 -0.99
CA THR A 586 -18.19 -36.24 -1.44
C THR A 586 -19.03 -35.92 -2.67
N CYS A 587 -19.02 -36.77 -3.70
CA CYS A 587 -19.88 -36.63 -4.88
C CYS A 587 -21.37 -36.58 -4.52
N PHE A 588 -21.81 -37.46 -3.61
CA PHE A 588 -23.20 -37.48 -3.13
C PHE A 588 -23.56 -36.19 -2.38
N SER A 589 -22.70 -35.73 -1.46
CA SER A 589 -22.92 -34.47 -0.74
C SER A 589 -22.95 -33.25 -1.67
N HIS A 590 -22.09 -33.23 -2.69
CA HIS A 590 -22.08 -32.21 -3.74
C HIS A 590 -23.40 -32.20 -4.51
N TYR A 591 -23.83 -33.37 -4.98
CA TYR A 591 -25.10 -33.52 -5.69
C TYR A 591 -26.30 -33.07 -4.85
N ILE A 592 -26.38 -33.50 -3.59
CA ILE A 592 -27.48 -33.12 -2.69
C ILE A 592 -27.47 -31.61 -2.40
N SER A 593 -26.29 -31.01 -2.18
CA SER A 593 -26.15 -29.56 -2.02
C SER A 593 -26.69 -28.80 -3.23
N LYS A 594 -26.30 -29.21 -4.45
CA LYS A 594 -26.81 -28.60 -5.69
C LYS A 594 -28.31 -28.80 -5.87
N CYS A 595 -28.86 -29.97 -5.53
CA CYS A 595 -30.30 -30.22 -5.56
C CYS A 595 -31.05 -29.25 -4.64
N LEU A 596 -30.56 -29.05 -3.42
CA LEU A 596 -31.14 -28.13 -2.44
C LEU A 596 -31.06 -26.69 -2.95
N LEU A 597 -29.87 -26.25 -3.36
CA LEU A 597 -29.63 -24.92 -3.91
C LEU A 597 -30.59 -24.64 -5.07
N ILE A 598 -30.54 -25.45 -6.13
CA ILE A 598 -31.34 -25.21 -7.33
C ILE A 598 -32.83 -25.36 -7.03
N GLY A 599 -33.22 -26.30 -6.14
CA GLY A 599 -34.60 -26.50 -5.72
C GLY A 599 -35.18 -25.30 -4.97
N ILE A 600 -34.40 -24.67 -4.09
CA ILE A 600 -34.78 -23.45 -3.37
C ILE A 600 -35.03 -22.30 -4.36
N TYR A 601 -34.10 -22.08 -5.29
CA TYR A 601 -34.23 -21.00 -6.28
C TYR A 601 -35.35 -21.26 -7.30
N TRP A 602 -35.60 -22.52 -7.63
CA TRP A 602 -36.71 -22.91 -8.50
C TRP A 602 -38.08 -22.65 -7.83
N SER A 603 -38.21 -22.96 -6.54
CA SER A 603 -39.51 -22.92 -5.84
C SER A 603 -39.89 -21.53 -5.35
N CYS A 604 -38.91 -20.77 -4.86
CA CYS A 604 -39.14 -19.46 -4.24
C CYS A 604 -38.86 -18.29 -5.20
N GLY A 605 -38.54 -18.60 -6.45
CA GLY A 605 -37.95 -17.65 -7.38
C GLY A 605 -36.62 -17.13 -6.84
N LEU A 606 -36.07 -16.13 -7.53
CA LEU A 606 -34.72 -15.68 -7.26
C LEU A 606 -34.54 -15.01 -5.89
N VAL A 607 -35.33 -13.96 -5.64
CA VAL A 607 -35.20 -13.14 -4.43
C VAL A 607 -35.63 -13.95 -3.21
N GLY A 608 -36.75 -14.68 -3.31
CA GLY A 608 -37.21 -15.59 -2.26
C GLY A 608 -36.23 -16.75 -2.03
N GLY A 609 -35.64 -17.28 -3.10
CA GLY A 609 -34.63 -18.34 -3.02
C GLY A 609 -33.33 -17.87 -2.35
N LEU A 610 -32.86 -16.67 -2.64
CA LEU A 610 -31.67 -16.09 -2.01
C LEU A 610 -31.89 -15.85 -0.52
N ILE A 611 -33.05 -15.30 -0.13
CA ILE A 611 -33.43 -15.12 1.28
C ILE A 611 -33.53 -16.48 1.99
N LEU A 612 -34.24 -17.43 1.40
CA LEU A 612 -34.45 -18.75 2.00
C LEU A 612 -33.15 -19.56 2.10
N HIS A 613 -32.33 -19.58 1.05
CA HIS A 613 -31.03 -20.26 1.06
C HIS A 613 -30.13 -19.68 2.15
N THR A 614 -30.09 -18.35 2.25
CA THR A 614 -29.35 -17.65 3.31
C THR A 614 -29.87 -18.03 4.69
N MET A 615 -31.19 -18.01 4.92
CA MET A 615 -31.80 -18.41 6.21
C MET A 615 -31.49 -19.87 6.57
N ILE A 616 -31.49 -20.77 5.58
CA ILE A 616 -31.15 -22.18 5.76
C ILE A 616 -29.69 -22.30 6.19
N VAL A 617 -28.76 -21.67 5.47
CA VAL A 617 -27.34 -21.67 5.84
C VAL A 617 -27.14 -21.08 7.24
N CYS A 618 -27.77 -19.94 7.57
CA CYS A 618 -27.74 -19.37 8.95
C CYS A 618 -28.15 -20.39 10.01
N SER A 619 -29.26 -21.09 9.77
CA SER A 619 -29.86 -22.02 10.73
C SER A 619 -28.99 -23.26 10.88
N LEU A 620 -28.46 -23.77 9.77
CA LEU A 620 -27.57 -24.93 9.73
C LEU A 620 -26.21 -24.63 10.35
N ASN A 621 -25.66 -23.43 10.17
CA ASN A 621 -24.39 -23.03 10.78
C ASN A 621 -24.48 -23.05 12.31
N ARG A 622 -25.59 -22.56 12.88
CA ARG A 622 -25.86 -22.67 14.33
C ARG A 622 -26.00 -24.12 14.80
N TRP A 623 -26.46 -25.02 13.93
CA TRP A 623 -26.65 -26.44 14.20
C TRP A 623 -25.41 -27.29 13.89
N HIS A 624 -24.41 -26.76 13.18
CA HIS A 624 -23.24 -27.49 12.70
C HIS A 624 -22.46 -28.16 13.85
N SER A 625 -22.38 -27.48 15.01
CA SER A 625 -21.76 -28.01 16.23
C SER A 625 -22.54 -29.15 16.88
N TYR A 626 -23.84 -29.29 16.59
CA TYR A 626 -24.75 -30.26 17.21
C TYR A 626 -25.04 -31.49 16.34
N ALA A 627 -24.67 -31.47 15.06
CA ALA A 627 -24.87 -32.61 14.17
C ALA A 627 -23.82 -33.71 14.42
N ASP A 628 -24.22 -34.92 14.81
CA ASP A 628 -23.28 -36.05 14.95
C ASP A 628 -22.98 -36.76 13.61
N ASN A 629 -23.86 -36.59 12.60
CA ASN A 629 -23.74 -37.28 11.31
C ASN A 629 -22.78 -36.55 10.35
N LYS A 630 -21.71 -37.26 9.96
CA LYS A 630 -20.67 -36.76 9.04
C LYS A 630 -21.18 -36.33 7.67
N ILE A 631 -22.15 -37.04 7.09
CA ILE A 631 -22.69 -36.71 5.77
C ILE A 631 -23.47 -35.39 5.85
N ILE A 632 -24.22 -35.19 6.94
CA ILE A 632 -24.95 -33.95 7.18
C ILE A 632 -23.98 -32.78 7.32
N LYS A 633 -22.88 -32.93 8.08
CA LYS A 633 -21.84 -31.89 8.17
C LYS A 633 -21.25 -31.54 6.81
N GLN A 634 -21.00 -32.54 5.96
CA GLN A 634 -20.45 -32.33 4.62
C GLN A 634 -21.43 -31.60 3.70
N ILE A 635 -22.73 -31.94 3.78
CA ILE A 635 -23.77 -31.23 3.03
C ILE A 635 -23.89 -29.77 3.52
N ILE A 636 -23.88 -29.53 4.84
CA ILE A 636 -23.92 -28.18 5.42
C ILE A 636 -22.73 -27.36 4.91
N ARG A 637 -21.52 -27.92 5.00
CA ARG A 637 -20.30 -27.27 4.50
C ARG A 637 -20.37 -26.98 2.99
N LYS A 638 -20.92 -27.91 2.20
CA LYS A 638 -21.07 -27.70 0.75
C LYS A 638 -22.11 -26.63 0.44
N LEU A 639 -23.18 -26.53 1.22
CA LEU A 639 -24.17 -25.44 1.10
C LEU A 639 -23.57 -24.09 1.46
N GLU A 640 -22.67 -24.04 2.46
CA GLU A 640 -21.90 -22.84 2.80
C GLU A 640 -20.97 -22.43 1.64
N GLU A 641 -20.19 -23.36 1.10
CA GLU A 641 -19.33 -23.12 -0.07
C GLU A 641 -20.16 -22.67 -1.29
N ASP A 642 -21.34 -23.27 -1.51
CA ASP A 642 -22.25 -22.87 -2.57
C ASP A 642 -22.82 -21.45 -2.31
N HIS A 643 -23.17 -21.11 -1.08
CA HIS A 643 -23.60 -19.76 -0.71
C HIS A 643 -22.51 -18.72 -0.98
N GLU A 644 -21.26 -19.03 -0.62
CA GLU A 644 -20.09 -18.20 -0.95
C GLU A 644 -19.92 -18.00 -2.45
N ILE A 645 -20.16 -19.02 -3.27
CA ILE A 645 -19.98 -18.94 -4.73
C ILE A 645 -21.14 -18.22 -5.42
N PHE A 646 -22.40 -18.46 -5.03
CA PHE A 646 -23.57 -18.01 -5.79
C PHE A 646 -24.24 -16.74 -5.25
N ILE A 647 -23.98 -16.36 -4.00
CA ILE A 647 -24.63 -15.19 -3.38
C ILE A 647 -23.60 -14.09 -3.17
N CYS A 648 -22.43 -14.44 -2.66
CA CYS A 648 -21.45 -13.45 -2.22
C CYS A 648 -20.85 -12.59 -3.34
N PRO A 649 -20.69 -13.06 -4.60
CA PRO A 649 -20.25 -12.17 -5.68
C PRO A 649 -21.19 -10.99 -5.91
N PHE A 650 -22.48 -11.10 -5.59
CA PHE A 650 -23.48 -10.05 -5.80
C PHE A 650 -23.56 -9.03 -4.64
N LEU A 651 -23.19 -9.45 -3.43
CA LEU A 651 -23.40 -8.64 -2.21
C LEU A 651 -22.17 -7.80 -1.83
N GLY A 652 -20.99 -8.07 -2.38
CA GLY A 652 -19.79 -7.27 -2.11
C GLY A 652 -20.02 -5.78 -2.33
N ASN A 653 -19.40 -4.96 -1.48
CA ASN A 653 -19.47 -3.49 -1.49
C ASN A 653 -20.88 -2.89 -1.25
N THR A 654 -21.82 -3.66 -0.69
CA THR A 654 -23.20 -3.23 -0.37
C THR A 654 -23.51 -3.20 1.13
N GLN A 655 -24.57 -2.49 1.52
CA GLN A 655 -25.08 -2.55 2.90
C GLN A 655 -25.87 -3.85 3.18
N TRP A 656 -26.29 -4.57 2.15
CA TRP A 656 -26.90 -5.90 2.31
C TRP A 656 -25.93 -6.93 2.88
N LEU A 657 -24.67 -6.89 2.48
CA LEU A 657 -23.64 -7.77 3.04
C LEU A 657 -23.43 -7.52 4.54
N ILE A 658 -23.40 -6.26 4.96
CA ILE A 658 -23.25 -5.88 6.37
C ILE A 658 -24.43 -6.39 7.20
N ARG A 659 -25.65 -6.21 6.69
CA ARG A 659 -26.87 -6.73 7.35
C ARG A 659 -26.86 -8.24 7.44
N LEU A 660 -26.39 -8.92 6.40
CA LEU A 660 -26.24 -10.36 6.40
C LEU A 660 -25.29 -10.83 7.51
N PHE A 661 -24.11 -10.21 7.63
CA PHE A 661 -23.18 -10.51 8.72
C PHE A 661 -23.77 -10.23 10.11
N ARG A 662 -24.53 -9.15 10.28
CA ARG A 662 -25.25 -8.87 11.54
C ARG A 662 -26.28 -9.96 11.88
N ILE A 663 -27.00 -10.49 10.88
CA ILE A 663 -27.92 -11.63 11.06
C ILE A 663 -27.14 -12.90 11.45
N TYR A 664 -25.95 -13.10 10.89
CA TYR A 664 -25.05 -14.18 11.30
C TYR A 664 -24.54 -14.05 12.74
N GLY A 665 -24.66 -12.86 13.35
CA GLY A 665 -24.23 -12.58 14.72
C GLY A 665 -22.96 -11.75 14.83
N ALA A 666 -22.43 -11.25 13.71
CA ALA A 666 -21.26 -10.38 13.71
C ALA A 666 -21.60 -8.99 14.29
N ASN A 667 -20.66 -8.42 15.05
CA ASN A 667 -20.82 -7.08 15.62
C ASN A 667 -20.20 -6.04 14.69
N ILE A 668 -20.98 -5.52 13.73
CA ILE A 668 -20.48 -4.60 12.68
C ILE A 668 -21.29 -3.30 12.70
N GLY A 669 -20.61 -2.16 12.79
CA GLY A 669 -21.14 -0.80 12.75
C GLY A 669 -21.76 -0.41 11.41
N ASN A 670 -22.35 0.77 11.34
CA ASN A 670 -23.05 1.32 10.18
C ASN A 670 -22.09 1.82 9.12
N ASN A 671 -22.59 1.89 7.87
CA ASN A 671 -21.84 2.36 6.72
C ASN A 671 -20.49 1.66 6.58
N VAL A 672 -20.38 0.37 6.86
CA VAL A 672 -19.15 -0.41 6.62
C VAL A 672 -19.16 -0.90 5.18
N ILE A 673 -17.98 -0.97 4.54
CA ILE A 673 -17.83 -1.52 3.19
C ILE A 673 -16.88 -2.72 3.25
N LEU A 674 -17.38 -3.87 2.82
CA LEU A 674 -16.64 -5.12 2.68
C LEU A 674 -16.69 -5.56 1.21
N PRO A 675 -15.56 -5.86 0.56
CA PRO A 675 -15.52 -6.23 -0.86
C PRO A 675 -16.10 -7.61 -1.13
N ASP A 676 -16.01 -8.52 -0.17
CA ASP A 676 -16.51 -9.89 -0.24
C ASP A 676 -16.68 -10.49 1.17
N VAL A 677 -17.20 -11.73 1.23
CA VAL A 677 -17.34 -12.48 2.49
C VAL A 677 -15.99 -13.00 2.99
N SER A 678 -15.03 -13.26 2.10
CA SER A 678 -13.69 -13.77 2.47
C SER A 678 -12.83 -12.76 3.24
N SER A 679 -13.28 -11.51 3.31
CA SER A 679 -12.68 -10.44 4.11
C SER A 679 -12.73 -10.75 5.62
N ILE A 680 -13.68 -11.59 6.07
CA ILE A 680 -13.87 -11.97 7.48
C ILE A 680 -14.16 -13.47 7.60
N PHE A 681 -13.21 -14.25 8.10
CA PHE A 681 -13.38 -15.70 8.29
C PHE A 681 -14.19 -16.04 9.56
N ASP A 682 -13.86 -15.41 10.68
CA ASP A 682 -14.40 -15.73 12.00
C ASP A 682 -15.34 -14.61 12.50
N TYR A 683 -16.38 -14.30 11.74
CA TYR A 683 -17.20 -13.09 11.94
C TYR A 683 -17.83 -12.94 13.34
N ASN A 684 -18.04 -14.04 14.07
CA ASN A 684 -18.52 -14.03 15.46
C ASN A 684 -17.49 -13.49 16.47
N LEU A 685 -16.22 -13.43 16.08
CA LEU A 685 -15.10 -12.96 16.89
C LEU A 685 -14.60 -11.58 16.44
N VAL A 686 -15.29 -10.95 15.49
CA VAL A 686 -14.93 -9.65 14.95
C VAL A 686 -15.91 -8.59 15.44
N THR A 687 -15.36 -7.53 16.01
CA THR A 687 -16.08 -6.26 16.24
C THR A 687 -15.55 -5.22 15.25
N ILE A 688 -16.40 -4.67 14.40
CA ILE A 688 -16.05 -3.59 13.45
C ILE A 688 -16.90 -2.36 13.78
N GLY A 689 -16.27 -1.20 13.88
CA GLY A 689 -16.90 0.09 14.12
C GLY A 689 -17.62 0.66 12.89
N ASP A 690 -18.10 1.89 13.02
CA ASP A 690 -18.79 2.59 11.93
C ASP A 690 -17.78 3.08 10.86
N HIS A 691 -18.23 3.24 9.62
CA HIS A 691 -17.43 3.84 8.52
C HIS A 691 -16.10 3.13 8.18
N VAL A 692 -15.97 1.84 8.51
CA VAL A 692 -14.77 1.04 8.17
C VAL A 692 -14.77 0.62 6.69
N ARG A 693 -13.63 0.76 6.01
CA ARG A 693 -13.45 0.52 4.57
C ARG A 693 -12.41 -0.57 4.34
N LEU A 694 -12.77 -1.66 3.65
CA LEU A 694 -11.82 -2.70 3.23
C LEU A 694 -11.69 -2.70 1.70
N ASN A 695 -10.46 -2.74 1.20
CA ASN A 695 -10.17 -2.96 -0.22
C ASN A 695 -10.05 -4.45 -0.53
N ILE A 696 -10.06 -4.79 -1.83
CA ILE A 696 -9.91 -6.17 -2.31
C ILE A 696 -8.71 -6.88 -1.67
N ASN A 697 -8.90 -8.14 -1.27
CA ASN A 697 -7.92 -8.98 -0.59
C ASN A 697 -7.48 -8.52 0.82
N ALA A 698 -8.10 -7.51 1.42
CA ALA A 698 -7.88 -7.21 2.84
C ALA A 698 -8.60 -8.24 3.72
N ILE A 699 -7.92 -8.80 4.74
CA ILE A 699 -8.43 -9.93 5.52
C ILE A 699 -8.28 -9.69 7.03
N ILE A 700 -9.34 -9.99 7.77
CA ILE A 700 -9.33 -10.08 9.24
C ILE A 700 -9.35 -11.56 9.64
N VAL A 701 -8.34 -11.99 10.39
CA VAL A 701 -8.17 -13.38 10.84
C VAL A 701 -8.24 -13.44 12.37
N CYS A 702 -9.24 -14.15 12.93
CA CYS A 702 -9.37 -14.29 14.39
C CYS A 702 -8.81 -15.61 14.92
N HIS A 703 -8.27 -16.46 14.06
CA HIS A 703 -7.64 -17.70 14.47
C HIS A 703 -6.13 -17.68 14.24
N THR A 704 -5.43 -18.40 15.10
CA THR A 704 -4.01 -18.68 14.96
C THR A 704 -3.78 -20.15 15.26
N PHE A 705 -2.99 -20.83 14.45
CA PHE A 705 -2.59 -22.20 14.73
C PHE A 705 -1.30 -22.18 15.51
N GLU A 706 -1.39 -22.37 16.84
CA GLU A 706 -0.24 -22.31 17.75
C GLU A 706 -0.07 -23.63 18.45
N GLN A 707 1.12 -24.23 18.36
CA GLN A 707 1.42 -25.50 19.04
C GLN A 707 0.43 -26.63 18.71
N ARG A 708 -0.08 -26.64 17.47
CA ARG A 708 -1.14 -27.56 16.98
C ARG A 708 -2.52 -27.35 17.63
N ILE A 709 -2.72 -26.22 18.30
CA ILE A 709 -4.01 -25.81 18.85
C ILE A 709 -4.51 -24.63 18.02
N LEU A 710 -5.70 -24.78 17.45
CA LEU A 710 -6.43 -23.65 16.88
C LEU A 710 -6.85 -22.73 18.03
N LYS A 711 -6.21 -21.58 18.14
CA LYS A 711 -6.56 -20.54 19.12
C LYS A 711 -7.37 -19.47 18.43
N LEU A 712 -8.59 -19.29 18.92
CA LEU A 712 -9.52 -18.26 18.49
C LEU A 712 -9.42 -17.08 19.45
N VAL A 713 -9.10 -15.90 18.94
CA VAL A 713 -8.96 -14.66 19.72
C VAL A 713 -9.66 -13.52 18.97
N PRO A 714 -10.58 -12.79 19.61
CA PRO A 714 -11.36 -11.76 18.93
C PRO A 714 -10.49 -10.60 18.43
N VAL A 715 -10.95 -9.95 17.36
CA VAL A 715 -10.34 -8.77 16.77
C VAL A 715 -11.32 -7.60 16.85
N THR A 716 -10.82 -6.41 17.21
CA THR A 716 -11.62 -5.18 17.23
C THR A 716 -11.04 -4.17 16.24
N VAL A 717 -11.87 -3.70 15.32
CA VAL A 717 -11.55 -2.62 14.38
C VAL A 717 -12.43 -1.42 14.72
N GLY A 718 -11.83 -0.33 15.18
CA GLY A 718 -12.52 0.90 15.54
C GLY A 718 -13.08 1.64 14.34
N ASN A 719 -13.80 2.73 14.61
CA ASN A 719 -14.49 3.52 13.58
C ASN A 719 -13.52 4.08 12.53
N SER A 720 -14.00 4.23 11.29
CA SER A 720 -13.31 4.93 10.20
C SER A 720 -11.90 4.39 9.89
N CYS A 721 -11.66 3.11 10.18
CA CYS A 721 -10.43 2.45 9.75
C CYS A 721 -10.48 2.12 8.25
N ILE A 722 -9.35 2.28 7.57
CA ILE A 722 -9.19 1.96 6.14
C ILE A 722 -8.12 0.87 6.02
N LEU A 723 -8.53 -0.29 5.51
CA LEU A 723 -7.68 -1.45 5.30
C LEU A 723 -7.47 -1.62 3.79
N MET A 724 -6.30 -1.22 3.30
CA MET A 724 -5.98 -1.30 1.87
C MET A 724 -5.66 -2.73 1.41
N SER A 725 -5.51 -2.90 0.09
CA SER A 725 -5.45 -4.23 -0.53
C SER A 725 -4.37 -5.14 0.03
N GLY A 726 -4.74 -6.39 0.31
CA GLY A 726 -3.81 -7.39 0.81
C GLY A 726 -3.33 -7.18 2.24
N SER A 727 -3.86 -6.18 2.97
CA SER A 727 -3.57 -6.00 4.39
C SER A 727 -4.20 -7.13 5.21
N ILE A 728 -3.51 -7.59 6.26
CA ILE A 728 -3.96 -8.67 7.13
C ILE A 728 -3.92 -8.20 8.59
N VAL A 729 -5.05 -8.35 9.29
CA VAL A 729 -5.15 -8.14 10.73
C VAL A 729 -5.23 -9.50 11.43
N MET A 730 -4.23 -9.79 12.28
CA MET A 730 -4.17 -11.07 13.01
C MET A 730 -5.05 -11.09 14.26
N SER A 731 -5.17 -12.27 14.87
CA SER A 731 -6.04 -12.49 16.02
C SER A 731 -5.63 -11.65 17.24
N GLY A 732 -6.60 -11.23 18.06
CA GLY A 732 -6.34 -10.43 19.28
C GLY A 732 -6.03 -8.95 19.05
N CYS A 733 -5.92 -8.48 17.81
CA CYS A 733 -5.61 -7.09 17.52
C CYS A 733 -6.75 -6.14 17.89
N LYS A 734 -6.38 -4.91 18.25
CA LYS A 734 -7.30 -3.80 18.50
C LYS A 734 -6.85 -2.56 17.75
N LEU A 735 -7.62 -2.14 16.75
CA LEU A 735 -7.45 -0.86 16.06
C LEU A 735 -8.40 0.13 16.74
N MET A 736 -7.89 1.21 17.31
CA MET A 736 -8.69 2.12 18.13
C MET A 736 -9.59 3.06 17.31
N GLY A 737 -9.30 3.26 16.02
CA GLY A 737 -10.12 4.07 15.10
C GLY A 737 -9.28 5.00 14.22
N ASN A 738 -9.81 5.43 13.07
CA ASN A 738 -9.10 6.25 12.08
C ASN A 738 -7.73 5.67 11.71
N ASN A 739 -7.59 4.34 11.72
CA ASN A 739 -6.35 3.66 11.40
C ASN A 739 -6.29 3.39 9.90
N ARG A 740 -5.15 3.67 9.26
CA ARG A 740 -4.92 3.34 7.85
C ARG A 740 -3.85 2.26 7.72
N LEU A 741 -4.22 1.11 7.16
CA LEU A 741 -3.27 0.06 6.80
C LEU A 741 -2.99 0.13 5.30
N TYR A 742 -1.73 0.33 4.93
CA TYR A 742 -1.29 0.35 3.53
C TYR A 742 -1.27 -1.07 2.92
N PRO A 743 -1.13 -1.21 1.58
CA PRO A 743 -1.10 -2.52 0.94
C PRO A 743 -0.07 -3.46 1.55
N PHE A 744 -0.41 -4.75 1.65
CA PHE A 744 0.41 -5.78 2.30
C PHE A 744 0.85 -5.50 3.75
N THR A 745 0.15 -4.64 4.49
CA THR A 745 0.45 -4.44 5.91
C THR A 745 -0.01 -5.64 6.74
N LEU A 746 0.89 -6.23 7.54
CA LEU A 746 0.57 -7.32 8.46
C LEU A 746 0.58 -6.82 9.91
N VAL A 747 -0.61 -6.65 10.49
CA VAL A 747 -0.75 -6.31 11.91
C VAL A 747 -0.59 -7.57 12.74
N MET A 748 0.39 -7.58 13.65
CA MET A 748 0.77 -8.78 14.39
C MET A 748 -0.19 -9.06 15.53
N LYS A 749 -0.26 -10.35 15.90
CA LYS A 749 -1.17 -10.84 16.94
C LYS A 749 -1.09 -9.99 18.23
N ASN A 750 -2.25 -9.63 18.76
CA ASN A 750 -2.42 -8.82 19.98
C ASN A 750 -1.89 -7.37 19.89
N ASP A 751 -1.57 -6.86 18.70
CA ASP A 751 -1.17 -5.46 18.55
C ASP A 751 -2.33 -4.51 18.86
N LEU A 752 -1.99 -3.39 19.49
CA LEU A 752 -2.89 -2.27 19.78
C LEU A 752 -2.48 -1.07 18.94
N LEU A 753 -3.28 -0.73 17.94
CA LEU A 753 -3.04 0.38 17.03
C LEU A 753 -3.78 1.61 17.55
N GLN A 754 -3.03 2.62 17.99
CA GLN A 754 -3.58 3.86 18.54
C GLN A 754 -4.41 4.63 17.52
N GLN A 755 -5.36 5.45 17.96
CA GLN A 755 -6.25 6.17 17.05
C GLN A 755 -5.47 7.14 16.13
N ASN A 756 -5.95 7.38 14.91
CA ASN A 756 -5.36 8.32 13.94
C ASN A 756 -3.91 7.97 13.52
N THR A 757 -3.59 6.68 13.46
CA THR A 757 -2.26 6.22 13.05
C THR A 757 -2.31 5.46 11.73
N GLN A 758 -1.28 5.64 10.91
CA GLN A 758 -1.13 4.90 9.66
C GLN A 758 -0.02 3.87 9.84
N TRP A 759 -0.14 2.75 9.13
CA TRP A 759 0.75 1.60 9.31
C TRP A 759 1.08 1.00 7.96
N LYS A 760 2.35 0.62 7.80
CA LYS A 760 2.86 -0.04 6.60
C LYS A 760 3.85 -1.15 6.98
N GLY A 761 3.93 -2.19 6.16
CA GLY A 761 5.03 -3.17 6.20
C GLY A 761 4.69 -4.52 6.83
N LEU A 762 5.71 -5.37 6.85
CA LEU A 762 5.68 -6.78 7.25
C LEU A 762 6.83 -7.08 8.24
N PRO A 763 6.62 -6.98 9.56
CA PRO A 763 5.38 -6.63 10.27
C PRO A 763 5.03 -5.14 10.16
N ALA A 764 3.79 -4.79 10.49
CA ALA A 764 3.29 -3.42 10.48
C ALA A 764 4.13 -2.52 11.40
N GLN A 765 4.61 -1.41 10.85
CA GLN A 765 5.29 -0.35 11.60
C GLN A 765 4.49 0.94 11.50
N SER A 766 4.54 1.74 12.57
CA SER A 766 3.92 3.06 12.57
C SER A 766 4.52 3.86 11.43
N TYR A 767 3.68 4.15 10.47
CA TYR A 767 4.00 4.95 9.32
C TYR A 767 3.40 6.31 9.59
N VAL A 768 4.20 7.23 10.11
CA VAL A 768 3.90 8.62 9.83
C VAL A 768 4.21 8.74 8.35
N ALA A 769 3.17 8.85 7.52
CA ALA A 769 3.41 9.34 6.18
C ALA A 769 4.31 10.56 6.36
N LYS A 770 5.54 10.49 5.81
CA LYS A 770 6.07 11.71 5.19
C LYS A 770 4.88 12.18 4.40
N SER A 771 4.29 13.31 4.80
CA SER A 771 3.06 13.83 4.18
C SER A 771 3.18 13.52 2.71
N ILE A 772 2.19 12.82 2.15
CA ILE A 772 2.21 12.42 0.74
C ILE A 772 2.27 13.71 -0.07
N LEU A 773 3.50 14.12 -0.29
CA LEU A 773 4.08 15.19 -1.08
C LEU A 773 5.38 14.67 -1.72
N SER A 774 5.70 13.39 -1.47
CA SER A 774 6.53 12.56 -2.32
C SER A 774 5.71 11.70 -3.28
N GLN A 775 4.44 12.03 -3.55
CA GLN A 775 4.01 11.92 -4.95
C GLN A 775 4.96 12.85 -5.72
N PRO A 776 5.64 12.43 -6.80
CA PRO A 776 5.78 13.40 -7.87
C PRO A 776 4.35 13.73 -8.21
N VAL A 777 3.93 14.94 -7.86
CA VAL A 777 2.59 15.45 -8.13
C VAL A 777 2.23 14.92 -9.51
N ALA A 778 1.31 13.95 -9.56
CA ALA A 778 0.45 13.85 -10.70
C ALA A 778 -0.21 15.22 -10.68
N ILE A 779 0.42 16.13 -11.44
CA ILE A 779 -0.20 17.13 -12.28
C ILE A 779 -1.69 16.93 -12.08
N CYS A 780 -2.28 17.68 -11.15
CA CYS A 780 -3.71 17.65 -10.91
C CYS A 780 -4.36 17.60 -12.29
N ASP A 781 -5.47 16.90 -12.51
CA ASP A 781 -6.22 17.15 -13.77
C ASP A 781 -6.72 18.60 -13.93
N ASP A 782 -6.32 19.52 -13.06
CA ASP A 782 -6.34 20.98 -13.26
C ASP A 782 -5.10 21.51 -14.00
N VAL A 783 -4.04 20.73 -14.14
CA VAL A 783 -2.85 20.99 -14.97
C VAL A 783 -3.04 20.53 -16.42
N VAL A 784 -4.05 19.69 -16.71
CA VAL A 784 -4.59 19.58 -18.09
C VAL A 784 -5.45 20.80 -18.45
N LYS A 785 -5.88 21.59 -17.46
CA LYS A 785 -6.27 23.00 -17.70
C LYS A 785 -5.06 23.95 -17.69
N CYS A 786 -3.97 23.67 -16.96
CA CYS A 786 -2.73 24.45 -17.08
C CYS A 786 -1.85 24.10 -18.29
N GLN A 787 -2.26 23.21 -19.21
CA GLN A 787 -1.74 23.26 -20.58
C GLN A 787 -2.29 24.47 -21.36
N GLN A 788 -3.27 25.21 -20.80
CA GLN A 788 -3.61 26.57 -21.22
C GLN A 788 -2.84 27.65 -20.44
N GLU A 789 -1.94 27.29 -19.53
CA GLU A 789 -1.15 28.25 -18.73
C GLU A 789 0.32 28.32 -19.16
N SER A 790 0.62 27.99 -20.41
CA SER A 790 1.75 28.66 -21.08
C SER A 790 1.53 30.18 -21.18
N GLU A 791 0.30 30.67 -20.94
CA GLU A 791 0.00 32.10 -20.76
C GLU A 791 0.43 32.68 -19.39
N ASN A 792 0.58 31.89 -18.31
CA ASN A 792 0.84 32.47 -16.98
C ASN A 792 2.33 32.78 -16.71
N PHE A 793 3.25 32.09 -17.39
CA PHE A 793 4.67 32.47 -17.36
C PHE A 793 4.91 33.81 -18.09
N ASP A 794 4.13 34.05 -19.14
CA ASP A 794 4.06 35.34 -19.85
C ASP A 794 3.38 36.43 -19.00
N ARG A 795 2.44 36.08 -18.09
CA ARG A 795 1.73 37.07 -17.24
C ARG A 795 2.50 37.55 -16.00
N LEU A 796 3.33 36.70 -15.38
CA LEU A 796 4.18 37.11 -14.24
C LEU A 796 5.35 38.02 -14.70
N SER A 797 5.90 37.74 -15.88
CA SER A 797 6.82 38.64 -16.57
C SER A 797 6.13 39.94 -17.01
N LEU A 798 4.88 39.87 -17.48
CA LEU A 798 4.01 41.05 -17.72
C LEU A 798 3.78 41.89 -16.45
N TRP A 799 3.52 41.30 -15.28
CA TRP A 799 3.43 42.04 -14.01
C TRP A 799 4.74 42.75 -13.67
N TYR A 800 5.86 42.03 -13.77
CA TYR A 800 7.19 42.58 -13.51
C TYR A 800 7.55 43.71 -14.50
N GLU A 801 7.22 43.56 -15.79
CA GLU A 801 7.43 44.57 -16.82
C GLU A 801 6.48 45.77 -16.72
N GLN A 802 5.19 45.54 -16.46
CA GLN A 802 4.19 46.60 -16.28
C GLN A 802 4.52 47.45 -15.06
N ILE A 803 4.83 46.83 -13.92
CA ILE A 803 5.36 47.54 -12.75
C ILE A 803 6.66 48.25 -13.11
N SER A 804 7.64 47.59 -13.74
CA SER A 804 8.90 48.25 -14.13
C SER A 804 8.65 49.52 -14.96
N ASN A 805 7.70 49.48 -15.89
CA ASN A 805 7.32 50.62 -16.73
C ASN A 805 6.58 51.74 -15.99
N VAL A 806 5.66 51.41 -15.09
CA VAL A 806 4.91 52.41 -14.29
C VAL A 806 5.84 53.26 -13.42
N TYR A 807 6.90 52.65 -12.88
CA TYR A 807 7.80 53.32 -11.93
C TYR A 807 9.04 53.96 -12.57
N LYS A 808 9.22 53.89 -13.90
CA LYS A 808 10.30 54.63 -14.60
C LYS A 808 10.27 56.15 -14.29
N ASN A 809 9.12 56.67 -13.89
CA ASN A 809 8.88 58.10 -13.63
C ASN A 809 8.78 58.46 -12.13
N ILE A 810 8.94 57.49 -11.21
CA ILE A 810 8.76 57.72 -9.76
C ILE A 810 10.17 57.80 -9.12
N ASN A 811 10.54 58.99 -8.63
CA ASN A 811 11.86 59.28 -8.04
C ASN A 811 12.12 58.61 -6.67
N GLU A 812 11.19 57.83 -6.13
CA GLU A 812 11.30 57.23 -4.81
C GLU A 812 11.42 55.71 -4.88
N LEU A 813 12.54 55.22 -4.32
CA LEU A 813 12.89 53.81 -4.20
C LEU A 813 11.75 53.00 -3.56
N GLN A 814 11.32 51.94 -4.23
CA GLN A 814 10.44 50.93 -3.62
C GLN A 814 11.06 49.55 -3.80
N CYS A 815 11.40 48.92 -2.68
CA CYS A 815 11.64 47.49 -2.63
C CYS A 815 10.33 46.78 -2.98
N MET A 816 10.37 45.74 -3.81
CA MET A 816 9.16 45.04 -4.26
C MET A 816 8.69 43.94 -3.31
N ASN A 817 9.24 43.90 -2.09
CA ASN A 817 8.97 42.83 -1.14
C ASN A 817 7.70 43.07 -0.30
N TRP A 818 7.24 42.03 0.40
CA TRP A 818 6.03 42.11 1.23
C TRP A 818 6.20 42.86 2.56
N GLY A 819 7.44 43.14 2.95
CA GLY A 819 7.77 43.92 4.15
C GLY A 819 7.61 43.16 5.46
N TYR A 820 8.05 43.79 6.54
CA TYR A 820 8.00 43.26 7.91
C TYR A 820 7.61 44.37 8.88
N ALA A 821 6.64 44.11 9.75
CA ALA A 821 6.21 45.02 10.83
C ALA A 821 6.23 44.30 12.17
N ASP A 822 6.65 45.00 13.23
CA ASP A 822 6.48 44.48 14.59
C ASP A 822 4.99 44.46 14.95
N LEU A 823 4.54 43.48 15.74
CA LEU A 823 3.10 43.28 16.00
C LEU A 823 2.44 44.44 16.78
N ASN A 824 3.23 45.30 17.41
CA ASN A 824 2.77 46.46 18.17
C ASN A 824 2.96 47.79 17.42
N GLU A 825 3.38 47.75 16.16
CA GLU A 825 3.79 48.92 15.40
C GLU A 825 2.60 49.59 14.70
N HIS A 826 2.57 50.93 14.71
CA HIS A 826 1.53 51.72 14.05
C HIS A 826 2.01 52.23 12.67
N THR A 827 1.05 52.69 11.86
CA THR A 827 1.20 53.13 10.47
C THR A 827 2.36 54.13 10.27
N ASP A 828 3.32 53.77 9.42
CA ASP A 828 4.31 54.68 8.83
C ASP A 828 3.99 54.84 7.33
N ASP A 829 3.82 56.09 6.89
CA ASP A 829 3.45 56.44 5.51
C ASP A 829 4.62 56.30 4.52
N ASN A 830 5.83 55.99 4.98
CA ASN A 830 6.99 55.78 4.13
C ASN A 830 6.94 54.39 3.48
N ILE A 831 6.68 54.36 2.17
CA ILE A 831 6.48 53.13 1.38
C ILE A 831 7.69 52.17 1.47
N GLY A 832 8.90 52.67 1.70
CA GLY A 832 10.10 51.83 1.85
C GLY A 832 10.39 51.35 3.27
N TYR A 833 9.63 51.77 4.28
CA TYR A 833 9.93 51.51 5.70
C TYR A 833 9.85 50.01 6.05
N TYR A 834 8.69 49.39 5.85
CA TYR A 834 8.47 47.98 6.17
C TYR A 834 9.34 47.04 5.31
N SER A 835 9.67 47.44 4.08
CA SER A 835 10.58 46.69 3.24
C SER A 835 12.03 46.70 3.74
N LYS A 836 12.51 47.83 4.26
CA LYS A 836 13.83 47.91 4.91
C LYS A 836 13.86 47.06 6.18
N LYS A 837 12.77 47.07 6.96
CA LYS A 837 12.64 46.18 8.12
C LYS A 837 12.73 44.71 7.76
N LEU A 838 12.16 44.29 6.62
CA LEU A 838 12.31 42.92 6.16
C LEU A 838 13.79 42.59 5.91
N TYR A 839 14.55 43.45 5.22
CA TYR A 839 15.99 43.26 5.05
C TYR A 839 16.75 43.22 6.38
N GLN A 840 16.43 44.09 7.35
CA GLN A 840 17.02 44.06 8.69
C GLN A 840 16.79 42.73 9.40
N GLN A 841 15.58 42.17 9.27
CA GLN A 841 15.22 40.88 9.87
C GLN A 841 15.89 39.71 9.15
N VAL A 842 15.87 39.70 7.81
CA VAL A 842 16.51 38.66 6.99
C VAL A 842 18.00 38.56 7.31
N LEU A 843 18.67 39.71 7.43
CA LEU A 843 20.11 39.81 7.62
C LEU A 843 20.53 39.86 9.10
N ALA A 844 19.59 39.73 10.03
CA ALA A 844 19.90 39.65 11.45
C ALA A 844 20.89 38.51 11.72
N ASN A 845 21.76 38.68 12.71
CA ASN A 845 22.72 37.66 13.18
C ASN A 845 23.74 37.16 12.13
N VAL A 846 23.90 37.81 10.98
CA VAL A 846 24.94 37.50 9.99
C VAL A 846 25.88 38.70 9.81
N THR A 847 27.19 38.47 9.90
CA THR A 847 28.20 39.52 9.67
C THR A 847 28.40 39.73 8.17
N LEU A 848 28.05 40.90 7.67
CA LEU A 848 28.15 41.26 6.25
C LEU A 848 29.33 42.20 5.94
N THR A 849 30.00 42.73 6.96
CA THR A 849 31.13 43.65 6.80
C THR A 849 32.35 42.92 6.22
N ASP A 850 32.97 43.53 5.21
CA ASP A 850 34.11 42.97 4.47
C ASP A 850 33.86 41.57 3.85
N GLN A 851 32.62 41.25 3.52
CA GLN A 851 32.24 40.00 2.83
C GLN A 851 31.97 40.23 1.33
N ASN A 852 32.16 39.19 0.52
CA ASN A 852 31.67 39.13 -0.86
C ASN A 852 30.23 38.60 -0.88
N ILE A 853 29.27 39.41 -1.30
CA ILE A 853 27.84 39.11 -1.24
C ILE A 853 27.24 38.98 -2.64
N LEU A 854 26.43 37.93 -2.83
CA LEU A 854 25.60 37.72 -4.02
C LEU A 854 24.12 37.73 -3.63
N GLU A 855 23.33 38.63 -4.18
CA GLU A 855 21.87 38.63 -4.02
C GLU A 855 21.21 38.09 -5.29
N VAL A 856 20.42 37.01 -5.15
CA VAL A 856 19.67 36.40 -6.26
C VAL A 856 18.26 36.94 -6.29
N GLY A 857 17.86 37.54 -7.41
CA GLY A 857 16.61 38.28 -7.52
C GLY A 857 16.68 39.59 -6.77
N CYS A 858 17.68 40.42 -7.10
CA CYS A 858 17.87 41.71 -6.45
C CYS A 858 16.74 42.72 -6.75
N GLY A 859 15.85 42.38 -7.71
CA GLY A 859 14.80 43.26 -8.17
C GLY A 859 15.39 44.62 -8.54
N ARG A 860 14.81 45.70 -8.00
CA ARG A 860 15.26 47.07 -8.27
C ARG A 860 16.50 47.53 -7.49
N GLY A 861 17.25 46.63 -6.86
CA GLY A 861 18.52 46.96 -6.20
C GLY A 861 18.44 47.89 -4.98
N ALA A 862 17.24 48.30 -4.55
CA ALA A 862 17.03 49.17 -3.40
C ALA A 862 17.50 48.51 -2.08
N GLY A 863 17.19 47.22 -1.93
CA GLY A 863 17.68 46.39 -0.84
C GLY A 863 19.20 46.25 -0.85
N ALA A 864 19.77 45.88 -2.00
CA ALA A 864 21.21 45.83 -2.21
C ALA A 864 21.93 47.14 -1.83
N ALA A 865 21.44 48.27 -2.34
CA ALA A 865 22.01 49.59 -2.04
C ALA A 865 21.92 49.95 -0.56
N TRP A 866 20.80 49.62 0.09
CA TRP A 866 20.65 49.80 1.53
C TRP A 866 21.63 48.90 2.31
N CYS A 867 21.81 47.65 1.91
CA CYS A 867 22.75 46.72 2.53
C CYS A 867 24.20 47.23 2.43
N VAL A 868 24.61 47.69 1.26
CA VAL A 868 25.98 48.22 1.04
C VAL A 868 26.25 49.43 1.91
N ARG A 869 25.31 50.37 1.98
CA ARG A 869 25.42 51.57 2.83
C ARG A 869 25.42 51.26 4.33
N THR A 870 24.75 50.19 4.74
CA THR A 870 24.56 49.85 6.16
C THR A 870 25.70 48.98 6.69
N TYR A 871 26.14 47.99 5.91
CA TYR A 871 27.06 46.96 6.40
C TYR A 871 28.47 47.03 5.82
N ALA A 872 28.71 47.89 4.82
CA ALA A 872 30.01 48.05 4.15
C ALA A 872 30.68 46.71 3.76
N PRO A 873 30.05 45.91 2.88
CA PRO A 873 30.65 44.68 2.36
C PRO A 873 31.85 44.98 1.45
N ARG A 874 32.69 43.97 1.20
CA ARG A 874 33.82 44.09 0.27
C ARG A 874 33.33 44.27 -1.16
N SER A 875 32.35 43.46 -1.55
CA SER A 875 31.63 43.57 -2.83
C SER A 875 30.21 43.06 -2.69
N TYR A 876 29.26 43.67 -3.38
CA TYR A 876 27.87 43.24 -3.46
C TYR A 876 27.45 43.14 -4.92
N VAL A 877 27.00 41.96 -5.34
CA VAL A 877 26.50 41.71 -6.70
C VAL A 877 25.04 41.33 -6.63
N GLY A 878 24.16 42.16 -7.20
CA GLY A 878 22.75 41.83 -7.39
C GLY A 878 22.53 41.20 -8.77
N ILE A 879 21.88 40.04 -8.83
CA ILE A 879 21.49 39.42 -10.10
C ILE A 879 19.98 39.35 -10.26
N ASP A 880 19.52 39.52 -11.50
CA ASP A 880 18.12 39.39 -11.89
C ASP A 880 18.04 38.86 -13.34
N SER A 881 16.96 38.17 -13.69
CA SER A 881 16.77 37.66 -15.06
C SER A 881 16.34 38.75 -16.04
N SER A 882 15.77 39.86 -15.55
CA SER A 882 15.31 40.97 -16.40
C SER A 882 16.42 41.96 -16.72
N ARG A 883 16.73 42.10 -18.01
CA ARG A 883 17.70 43.11 -18.51
C ARG A 883 17.26 44.54 -18.20
N ASP A 884 15.96 44.82 -18.30
CA ASP A 884 15.43 46.16 -18.04
C ASP A 884 15.55 46.56 -16.58
N VAL A 885 15.34 45.61 -15.66
CA VAL A 885 15.54 45.80 -14.22
C VAL A 885 17.00 46.10 -13.90
N ILE A 886 17.94 45.33 -14.48
CA ILE A 886 19.37 45.54 -14.26
C ILE A 886 19.85 46.88 -14.82
N ASN A 887 19.41 47.25 -16.04
CA ASN A 887 19.73 48.56 -16.62
C ASN A 887 19.25 49.72 -15.72
N LEU A 888 18.06 49.58 -15.13
CA LEU A 888 17.54 50.57 -14.17
C LEU A 888 18.38 50.61 -12.88
N CYS A 889 18.78 49.45 -12.34
CA CYS A 889 19.63 49.38 -11.15
C CYS A 889 20.98 50.05 -11.38
N GLU A 890 21.62 49.79 -12.53
CA GLU A 890 22.88 50.43 -12.92
C GLU A 890 22.73 51.95 -13.04
N GLN A 891 21.64 52.43 -13.64
CA GLN A 891 21.36 53.87 -13.72
C GLN A 891 21.19 54.50 -12.33
N CYS A 892 20.43 53.86 -11.43
CA CYS A 892 20.11 54.40 -10.12
C CYS A 892 21.27 54.35 -9.11
N TYR A 893 22.15 53.34 -9.20
CA TYR A 893 23.15 53.05 -8.15
C TYR A 893 24.59 53.00 -8.65
N SER A 894 24.87 53.40 -9.89
CA SER A 894 26.24 53.49 -10.46
C SER A 894 27.24 54.27 -9.61
N THR A 895 26.77 55.14 -8.70
CA THR A 895 27.62 55.92 -7.79
C THR A 895 28.12 55.14 -6.57
N ILE A 896 27.65 53.91 -6.33
CA ILE A 896 28.04 53.08 -5.17
C ILE A 896 29.15 52.10 -5.63
N PRO A 897 30.43 52.32 -5.27
CA PRO A 897 31.55 51.59 -5.87
C PRO A 897 31.58 50.09 -5.55
N GLN A 898 31.03 49.69 -4.41
CA GLN A 898 30.99 48.30 -3.92
C GLN A 898 29.80 47.51 -4.48
N LEU A 899 28.88 48.15 -5.19
CA LEU A 899 27.64 47.55 -5.68
C LEU A 899 27.68 47.42 -7.20
N SER A 900 27.41 46.21 -7.69
CA SER A 900 27.28 45.93 -9.11
C SER A 900 26.04 45.09 -9.38
N PHE A 901 25.54 45.16 -10.60
CA PHE A 901 24.35 44.45 -11.03
C PHE A 901 24.66 43.64 -12.28
N MET A 902 23.98 42.50 -12.46
CA MET A 902 24.21 41.65 -13.62
C MET A 902 22.94 40.88 -14.01
N VAL A 903 22.73 40.73 -15.31
CA VAL A 903 21.69 39.83 -15.82
C VAL A 903 22.17 38.40 -15.75
N ALA A 904 21.52 37.59 -14.92
CA ALA A 904 21.78 36.16 -14.82
C ALA A 904 20.52 35.41 -14.37
N ASP A 905 20.30 34.23 -14.94
CA ASP A 905 19.26 33.31 -14.49
C ASP A 905 19.89 32.23 -13.61
N PRO A 906 19.51 32.11 -12.33
CA PRO A 906 20.09 31.11 -11.44
C PRO A 906 19.64 29.67 -11.76
N LYS A 907 18.73 29.46 -12.72
CA LYS A 907 18.44 28.16 -13.35
C LYS A 907 19.51 27.74 -14.36
N THR A 908 20.40 28.67 -14.74
CA THR A 908 21.54 28.47 -15.64
C THR A 908 22.86 28.59 -14.86
N HIS A 909 23.98 28.36 -15.54
CA HIS A 909 25.29 28.46 -14.89
C HIS A 909 25.65 29.93 -14.62
N LEU A 910 25.82 30.29 -13.33
CA LEU A 910 26.15 31.64 -12.91
C LEU A 910 27.61 31.99 -13.26
N PRO A 911 27.90 33.21 -13.75
CA PRO A 911 29.22 33.62 -14.22
C PRO A 911 30.19 34.00 -13.08
N PHE A 912 30.19 33.22 -12.01
CA PHE A 912 31.08 33.39 -10.86
C PHE A 912 32.00 32.16 -10.74
N GLN A 913 33.21 32.39 -10.23
CA GLN A 913 34.13 31.28 -9.94
C GLN A 913 33.59 30.43 -8.80
N ASN A 914 34.06 29.18 -8.71
CA ASN A 914 33.71 28.33 -7.57
C ASN A 914 34.27 28.97 -6.29
N GLU A 915 33.50 28.94 -5.21
CA GLU A 915 33.89 29.47 -3.90
C GLU A 915 34.33 30.94 -3.92
N SER A 916 33.62 31.80 -4.67
CA SER A 916 33.93 33.23 -4.77
C SER A 916 33.10 34.13 -3.85
N MET A 917 31.98 33.62 -3.31
CA MET A 917 31.02 34.39 -2.51
C MET A 917 30.99 33.92 -1.06
N ASP A 918 31.04 34.84 -0.11
CA ASP A 918 30.97 34.52 1.31
C ASP A 918 29.52 34.40 1.80
N VAL A 919 28.62 35.22 1.22
CA VAL A 919 27.19 35.23 1.57
C VAL A 919 26.35 35.26 0.29
N VAL A 920 25.37 34.38 0.22
CA VAL A 920 24.32 34.41 -0.81
C VAL A 920 22.98 34.74 -0.15
N ILE A 921 22.28 35.72 -0.69
CA ILE A 921 20.97 36.18 -0.21
C ILE A 921 19.92 35.89 -1.29
N SER A 922 18.77 35.34 -0.88
CA SER A 922 17.59 35.16 -1.73
C SER A 922 16.35 35.57 -0.95
N ILE A 923 15.70 36.65 -1.37
CA ILE A 923 14.48 37.17 -0.75
C ILE A 923 13.36 37.14 -1.80
N GLU A 924 12.32 36.34 -1.55
CA GLU A 924 11.12 36.18 -2.39
C GLU A 924 11.36 35.66 -3.82
N THR A 925 12.61 35.35 -4.16
CA THR A 925 13.03 34.84 -5.48
C THR A 925 12.55 33.42 -5.77
N THR A 926 12.29 32.63 -4.73
CA THR A 926 11.92 31.21 -4.83
C THR A 926 10.42 30.96 -4.92
N ASN A 927 9.59 32.00 -4.90
CA ASN A 927 8.16 31.89 -5.22
C ASN A 927 7.93 31.56 -6.72
N ILE A 928 9.00 31.40 -7.52
CA ILE A 928 9.01 31.21 -8.99
C ILE A 928 9.68 29.86 -9.39
N LEU A 929 9.84 28.93 -8.44
CA LEU A 929 10.43 27.61 -8.68
C LEU A 929 9.36 26.50 -8.71
N ASP A 930 8.48 26.53 -9.71
CA ASP A 930 7.42 25.53 -9.88
C ASP A 930 7.93 24.14 -10.32
N GLU A 931 9.20 24.02 -10.70
CA GLU A 931 9.81 22.77 -11.14
C GLU A 931 10.92 22.28 -10.19
N ILE A 932 10.80 21.05 -9.70
CA ILE A 932 11.83 20.36 -8.88
C ILE A 932 13.21 20.36 -9.56
N VAL A 933 13.25 20.29 -10.89
CA VAL A 933 14.50 20.35 -11.68
C VAL A 933 15.16 21.72 -11.57
N ALA A 934 14.40 22.80 -11.51
CA ALA A 934 14.91 24.16 -11.34
C ALA A 934 15.47 24.39 -9.93
N VAL A 935 14.81 23.86 -8.88
CA VAL A 935 15.31 23.89 -7.49
C VAL A 935 16.68 23.20 -7.38
N LYS A 936 16.85 22.04 -8.04
CA LYS A 936 18.14 21.32 -8.05
C LYS A 936 19.25 22.13 -8.70
N LYS A 937 19.00 22.73 -9.87
CA LYS A 937 19.99 23.57 -10.56
C LYS A 937 20.37 24.79 -9.74
N PHE A 938 19.37 25.45 -9.13
CA PHE A 938 19.57 26.57 -8.23
C PHE A 938 20.48 26.19 -7.04
N VAL A 939 20.12 25.15 -6.29
CA VAL A 939 20.88 24.68 -5.13
C VAL A 939 22.32 24.31 -5.51
N ASN A 940 22.51 23.64 -6.64
CA ASN A 940 23.85 23.27 -7.12
C ASN A 940 24.72 24.51 -7.39
N GLU A 941 24.16 25.53 -8.05
CA GLU A 941 24.88 26.77 -8.34
C GLU A 941 25.19 27.56 -7.08
N ILE A 942 24.25 27.67 -6.13
CA ILE A 942 24.52 28.32 -4.84
C ILE A 942 25.62 27.58 -4.05
N THR A 943 25.57 26.25 -4.03
CA THR A 943 26.60 25.42 -3.39
C THR A 943 27.98 25.65 -4.02
N ARG A 944 28.02 25.81 -5.34
CA ARG A 944 29.25 25.99 -6.12
C ARG A 944 29.90 27.35 -5.86
N VAL A 945 29.12 28.44 -5.85
CA VAL A 945 29.66 29.80 -5.72
C VAL A 945 30.02 30.18 -4.28
N LEU A 946 29.39 29.55 -3.28
CA LEU A 946 29.67 29.81 -1.87
C LEU A 946 31.03 29.28 -1.42
N THR A 947 31.77 30.08 -0.66
CA THR A 947 33.00 29.67 0.02
C THR A 947 32.74 28.56 1.03
N SER A 948 33.76 27.75 1.30
CA SER A 948 33.75 26.85 2.45
C SER A 948 33.47 27.66 3.72
N ASN A 949 32.47 27.27 4.52
CA ASN A 949 31.94 28.05 5.67
C ASN A 949 31.11 29.30 5.33
N GLY A 950 30.77 29.53 4.06
CA GLY A 950 29.89 30.63 3.63
C GLY A 950 28.42 30.43 4.02
N TYR A 951 27.65 31.52 3.96
CA TYR A 951 26.25 31.58 4.39
C TYR A 951 25.28 31.70 3.22
N PHE A 952 24.23 30.87 3.23
CA PHE A 952 23.07 31.06 2.36
C PHE A 952 21.87 31.51 3.21
N ILE A 953 21.36 32.70 2.94
CA ILE A 953 20.21 33.27 3.62
C ILE A 953 19.03 33.23 2.66
N TRP A 954 18.01 32.48 3.04
CA TRP A 954 16.79 32.34 2.27
C TRP A 954 15.61 32.92 3.04
N CYS A 955 14.80 33.73 2.36
CA CYS A 955 13.57 34.25 2.91
C CYS A 955 12.47 34.26 1.85
N GLY A 956 11.32 33.67 2.14
CA GLY A 956 10.24 33.62 1.18
C GLY A 956 9.01 32.91 1.70
N LEU A 957 7.97 32.92 0.86
CA LEU A 957 6.75 32.20 1.11
C LEU A 957 6.94 30.74 0.68
N CYS A 958 6.43 29.82 1.49
CA CYS A 958 6.23 28.43 1.09
C CYS A 958 4.86 27.97 1.59
N ASN A 959 4.30 26.94 0.96
CA ASN A 959 3.29 26.14 1.64
C ASN A 959 3.94 25.41 2.84
N VAL A 960 3.11 24.87 3.74
CA VAL A 960 3.55 24.21 4.99
C VAL A 960 4.65 23.16 4.75
N ASP A 961 4.66 22.52 3.58
CA ASP A 961 5.65 21.50 3.22
C ASP A 961 6.76 21.96 2.27
N GLY A 962 6.68 23.13 1.65
CA GLY A 962 7.67 23.59 0.67
C GLY A 962 9.04 23.89 1.30
N LEU A 963 9.03 24.30 2.56
CA LEU A 963 10.25 24.54 3.31
C LEU A 963 11.02 23.25 3.62
N SER A 964 10.30 22.15 3.91
CA SER A 964 10.96 20.87 4.17
C SER A 964 11.64 20.35 2.93
N VAL A 965 11.04 20.54 1.73
CA VAL A 965 11.67 20.19 0.45
C VAL A 965 12.95 20.99 0.21
N LEU A 966 12.93 22.31 0.40
CA LEU A 966 14.12 23.15 0.23
C LEU A 966 15.23 22.77 1.23
N ILE A 967 14.87 22.58 2.50
CA ILE A 967 15.77 22.15 3.56
C ILE A 967 16.36 20.78 3.25
N ASP A 968 15.52 19.81 2.88
CA ASP A 968 15.93 18.45 2.54
C ASP A 968 16.89 18.47 1.36
N TYR A 969 16.67 19.27 0.31
CA TYR A 969 17.63 19.36 -0.80
C TYR A 969 18.97 19.98 -0.40
N LEU A 970 18.95 21.03 0.42
CA LEU A 970 20.17 21.68 0.90
C LEU A 970 20.94 20.79 1.90
N THR A 971 20.26 19.91 2.63
CA THR A 971 20.85 19.04 3.65
C THR A 971 21.15 17.61 3.17
N ALA A 972 20.41 17.08 2.20
CA ALA A 972 20.53 15.69 1.70
C ALA A 972 21.87 15.41 0.99
N ASN A 973 22.50 16.42 0.41
CA ASN A 973 23.85 16.31 -0.15
C ASN A 973 24.97 16.53 0.88
N ASN A 974 24.62 16.61 2.18
CA ASN A 974 25.56 16.95 3.26
C ASN A 974 26.25 18.32 3.08
N ALA A 975 25.72 19.20 2.23
CA ALA A 975 26.38 20.45 1.86
C ALA A 975 26.17 21.58 2.87
N PHE A 976 25.01 21.63 3.55
CA PHE A 976 24.66 22.73 4.47
C PHE A 976 24.22 22.25 5.87
N ILE A 977 24.36 23.15 6.84
CA ILE A 977 23.81 23.06 8.20
C ILE A 977 22.88 24.25 8.42
N ILE A 978 21.71 24.02 8.99
CA ILE A 978 20.80 25.10 9.38
C ILE A 978 21.35 25.76 10.65
N GLN A 979 21.64 27.06 10.58
CA GLN A 979 22.00 27.84 11.76
C GLN A 979 20.79 28.46 12.45
N GLU A 980 19.86 28.98 11.65
CA GLU A 980 18.69 29.68 12.17
C GLU A 980 17.49 29.43 11.28
N LYS A 981 16.32 29.22 11.89
CA LYS A 981 15.04 29.00 11.19
C LYS A 981 13.94 29.70 11.97
N VAL A 982 13.33 30.73 11.38
CA VAL A 982 12.34 31.60 12.03
C VAL A 982 11.12 31.76 11.14
N ASN A 983 9.93 31.50 11.68
CA ASN A 983 8.66 31.78 11.01
C ASN A 983 8.30 33.25 11.26
N ILE A 984 8.22 34.07 10.20
CA ILE A 984 7.91 35.50 10.28
C ILE A 984 6.55 35.83 9.64
N THR A 985 5.70 34.83 9.38
CA THR A 985 4.39 34.96 8.72
C THR A 985 3.52 36.04 9.35
N ARG A 986 3.43 36.07 10.69
CA ARG A 986 2.59 37.04 11.40
C ARG A 986 3.05 38.49 11.19
N ASN A 987 4.36 38.72 11.14
CA ASN A 987 4.94 40.05 10.94
C ASN A 987 4.75 40.53 9.49
N VAL A 988 4.87 39.62 8.53
CA VAL A 988 4.64 39.91 7.10
C VAL A 988 3.15 40.19 6.86
N LEU A 989 2.25 39.37 7.41
CA LEU A 989 0.81 39.62 7.37
C LEU A 989 0.44 40.98 7.96
N HIS A 990 1.04 41.33 9.11
CA HIS A 990 0.81 42.63 9.74
C HIS A 990 1.26 43.79 8.83
N ALA A 991 2.43 43.69 8.21
CA ALA A 991 2.91 44.68 7.25
C ALA A 991 2.00 44.81 6.02
N LEU A 992 1.56 43.69 5.44
CA LEU A 992 0.64 43.65 4.30
C LEU A 992 -0.72 44.29 4.64
N GLY A 993 -1.25 44.02 5.85
CA GLY A 993 -2.47 44.63 6.35
C GLY A 993 -2.36 46.15 6.45
N ILE A 994 -1.27 46.66 7.04
CA ILE A 994 -1.00 48.11 7.15
C ILE A 994 -0.86 48.77 5.77
N GLN A 995 -0.17 48.11 4.84
CA GLN A 995 0.10 48.63 3.50
C GLN A 995 -1.03 48.40 2.49
N SER A 996 -2.12 47.74 2.88
CA SER A 996 -3.17 47.27 1.98
C SER A 996 -3.81 48.40 1.15
N ASN A 997 -4.13 49.54 1.79
CA ASN A 997 -4.73 50.69 1.10
C ASN A 997 -3.80 51.31 0.07
N LEU A 998 -2.51 51.48 0.41
CA LEU A 998 -1.49 52.03 -0.48
C LEU A 998 -1.27 51.12 -1.70
N ARG A 999 -1.18 49.80 -1.48
CA ARG A 999 -1.00 48.80 -2.54
C ARG A 999 -2.25 48.71 -3.44
N ALA A 1000 -3.44 48.75 -2.87
CA ALA A 1000 -4.70 48.71 -3.63
C ALA A 1000 -4.90 49.97 -4.49
N ASP A 1001 -4.61 51.16 -3.94
CA ASP A 1001 -4.67 52.43 -4.67
C ASP A 1001 -3.64 52.50 -5.79
N PHE A 1002 -2.43 52.00 -5.56
CA PHE A 1002 -1.42 51.87 -6.62
C PHE A 1002 -1.90 50.98 -7.78
N ILE A 1003 -2.40 49.78 -7.47
CA ILE A 1003 -2.91 48.85 -8.50
C ILE A 1003 -4.08 49.50 -9.27
N GLY A 1004 -5.01 50.15 -8.55
CA GLY A 1004 -6.15 50.82 -9.18
C GLY A 1004 -5.77 51.98 -10.12
N ARG A 1005 -4.69 52.70 -9.81
CA ARG A 1005 -4.23 53.86 -10.61
C ARG A 1005 -3.41 53.50 -11.83
N TYR A 1006 -2.58 52.45 -11.74
CA TYR A 1006 -1.52 52.23 -12.71
C TYR A 1006 -1.57 50.89 -13.44
N ILE A 1007 -2.40 49.93 -12.99
CA ILE A 1007 -2.54 48.62 -13.62
C ILE A 1007 -3.86 48.55 -14.38
N GLN A 1008 -3.82 47.98 -15.59
CA GLN A 1008 -5.00 47.85 -16.45
C GLN A 1008 -6.06 46.98 -15.78
N PRO A 1009 -7.37 47.29 -15.90
CA PRO A 1009 -8.44 46.55 -15.22
C PRO A 1009 -8.42 45.04 -15.43
N ALA A 1010 -7.97 44.56 -16.60
CA ALA A 1010 -7.87 43.14 -16.93
C ALA A 1010 -6.82 42.39 -16.08
N ASP A 1011 -5.80 43.10 -15.57
CA ASP A 1011 -4.68 42.51 -14.84
C ASP A 1011 -4.81 42.74 -13.32
N GLN A 1012 -5.70 43.65 -12.88
CA GLN A 1012 -5.80 44.07 -11.48
C GLN A 1012 -6.04 42.91 -10.50
N GLU A 1013 -6.93 41.97 -10.82
CA GLU A 1013 -7.23 40.83 -9.92
C GLU A 1013 -5.98 40.00 -9.60
N TYR A 1014 -5.19 39.69 -10.63
CA TYR A 1014 -3.94 38.94 -10.49
C TYR A 1014 -2.86 39.75 -9.77
N CYS A 1015 -2.75 41.04 -10.09
CA CYS A 1015 -1.83 41.98 -9.44
C CYS A 1015 -2.13 42.16 -7.95
N ARG A 1016 -3.40 42.15 -7.56
CA ARG A 1016 -3.83 42.18 -6.15
C ARG A 1016 -3.36 40.94 -5.40
N LEU A 1017 -3.47 39.75 -6.02
CA LEU A 1017 -2.96 38.49 -5.48
C LEU A 1017 -1.45 38.56 -5.21
N LEU A 1018 -0.66 39.00 -6.21
CA LEU A 1018 0.81 39.12 -6.07
C LEU A 1018 1.25 40.19 -5.06
N ALA A 1019 0.45 41.24 -4.89
CA ALA A 1019 0.68 42.28 -3.89
C ALA A 1019 0.32 41.85 -2.45
N GLY A 1020 -0.27 40.66 -2.27
CA GLY A 1020 -0.62 40.11 -0.95
C GLY A 1020 -1.71 40.93 -0.25
N LEU A 1021 -2.73 41.41 -0.99
CA LEU A 1021 -3.80 42.21 -0.40
C LEU A 1021 -4.75 41.36 0.46
N PRO A 1022 -5.36 41.93 1.52
CA PRO A 1022 -6.25 41.19 2.43
C PRO A 1022 -7.49 40.55 1.80
N ASP A 1023 -7.91 41.01 0.63
CA ASP A 1023 -9.06 40.47 -0.12
C ASP A 1023 -8.69 39.30 -1.04
N THR A 1024 -7.49 38.74 -0.90
CA THR A 1024 -6.96 37.70 -1.79
C THR A 1024 -6.79 36.37 -1.08
N GLN A 1025 -6.97 35.27 -1.83
CA GLN A 1025 -6.83 33.91 -1.32
C GLN A 1025 -5.44 33.65 -0.71
N LEU A 1026 -4.39 34.32 -1.20
CA LEU A 1026 -3.03 34.21 -0.69
C LEU A 1026 -2.92 34.74 0.76
N TYR A 1027 -3.54 35.89 1.03
CA TYR A 1027 -3.56 36.48 2.36
C TYR A 1027 -4.36 35.62 3.34
N ASP A 1028 -5.52 35.09 2.90
CA ASP A 1028 -6.32 34.14 3.68
C ASP A 1028 -5.55 32.86 4.01
N ASN A 1029 -4.81 32.32 3.04
CA ASN A 1029 -3.99 31.13 3.24
C ASN A 1029 -2.88 31.37 4.29
N MET A 1030 -2.24 32.54 4.27
CA MET A 1030 -1.26 32.91 5.30
C MET A 1030 -1.92 33.08 6.68
N GLN A 1031 -3.10 33.70 6.74
CA GLN A 1031 -3.84 33.90 8.00
C GLN A 1031 -4.32 32.59 8.62
N GLN A 1032 -4.69 31.61 7.79
CA GLN A 1032 -5.16 30.28 8.19
C GLN A 1032 -4.01 29.28 8.42
N GLY A 1033 -2.75 29.70 8.25
CA GLY A 1033 -1.58 28.83 8.42
C GLY A 1033 -1.40 27.78 7.31
N ARG A 1034 -2.03 27.96 6.14
CA ARG A 1034 -1.88 27.11 4.95
C ARG A 1034 -0.68 27.52 4.09
N ALA A 1035 -0.20 28.75 4.25
CA ALA A 1035 1.04 29.24 3.67
C ALA A 1035 1.83 29.96 4.76
N GLU A 1036 3.15 29.78 4.76
CA GLU A 1036 4.02 30.34 5.79
C GLU A 1036 5.19 31.08 5.15
N TYR A 1037 5.57 32.18 5.77
CA TYR A 1037 6.68 33.02 5.36
C TYR A 1037 7.84 32.83 6.33
N TRP A 1038 8.94 32.30 5.82
CA TRP A 1038 10.07 31.85 6.64
C TRP A 1038 11.36 32.59 6.33
N ARG A 1039 12.22 32.71 7.34
CA ARG A 1039 13.62 33.09 7.24
C ARG A 1039 14.47 31.92 7.68
N VAL A 1040 15.39 31.48 6.82
CA VAL A 1040 16.33 30.39 7.11
C VAL A 1040 17.75 30.79 6.75
N VAL A 1041 18.67 30.57 7.69
CA VAL A 1041 20.10 30.79 7.52
C VAL A 1041 20.81 29.44 7.47
N PHE A 1042 21.44 29.14 6.35
CA PHE A 1042 22.24 27.94 6.12
C PHE A 1042 23.72 28.29 6.13
N ARG A 1043 24.56 27.42 6.69
CA ARG A 1043 26.03 27.48 6.63
C ARG A 1043 26.56 26.30 5.84
N LYS A 1044 27.43 26.54 4.85
CA LYS A 1044 28.07 25.48 4.06
C LYS A 1044 29.06 24.70 4.93
N LYS A 1045 28.98 23.36 4.94
CA LYS A 1045 29.85 22.50 5.74
C LYS A 1045 31.31 22.62 5.32
N THR A 1046 32.20 22.43 6.29
CA THR A 1046 33.65 22.31 6.12
C THR A 1046 34.08 20.84 6.23
N VAL A 1047 35.26 20.50 5.69
CA VAL A 1047 35.83 19.14 5.79
C VAL A 1047 35.99 18.67 7.25
N THR A 1048 36.03 19.59 8.21
CA THR A 1048 36.15 19.33 9.65
C THR A 1048 34.82 19.11 10.39
N ASP A 1049 33.66 19.35 9.75
CA ASP A 1049 32.36 19.10 10.35
C ASP A 1049 32.07 17.58 10.37
N LYS A 1050 32.19 16.94 11.54
CA LYS A 1050 31.92 15.49 11.70
C LYS A 1050 30.46 15.17 11.33
N PRO A 1051 30.18 14.00 10.69
CA PRO A 1051 28.82 13.54 10.52
C PRO A 1051 28.19 13.33 11.89
N VAL A 1052 27.08 14.01 12.15
CA VAL A 1052 26.23 13.74 13.30
C VAL A 1052 25.59 12.36 13.02
N ILE A 1053 25.99 11.37 13.81
CA ILE A 1053 25.49 9.99 13.78
C ILE A 1053 24.09 9.94 14.37
#